data_AF-A0A2A5HPL6-F1
#
_entry.id   AF-A0A2A5HPL6-F1
#
_cell.length_a   1.000
_cell.length_b   1.000
_cell.length_c   1.000
_cell.angle_alpha   90.00
_cell.angle_beta   90.00
_cell.angle_gamma   90.00
#
_symmetry.space_group_name_H-M   'P 1'
#
loop_
_entity.id
_entity.type
_entity.pdbx_description
1 polymer ?
#
loop_
_entity_poly.entity_id
_entity_poly.type
_entity_poly.pdbx_seq_one_letter_code
_entity_poly.pdbx_strand_id
1 'polypeptide(L)'
;MKLLPIILSIFAITSVYSQEKYQGLLWKISGNGLEKNSYLYGNMHVSGRIAFHLGEEFFNAINEADAIALESNPIMWLDEILDSEYGSDYLGSYGINNQHYNGFYQEAFKLKKVDNNVLGNEISTDHYMANWLLYRENKANSDFEEETFLDMFIYQVASKNNKPIYSLEDFKHNSKLVKLASIPDMENKETPEWVKKLTKDKSAFEILMDAYRSQDLDMIDSLQAALSSDNYLKYMLYERNIIMANQIDSIIKQNISLFSGIGAAHLPKKNGVIALLRTKGYTVEALPVTISKKSKSQIEENHKKKRLLPYNSKFQSDFFSLNVPGKMYETPSHTYQRLFFSPELTNGSFFLVNQLSTYHYFKSYNNGDFQAKIDSLLFENVPGKIISKKEFEKNGFKALDVLNKTKSGNYQRYQFVFTPLNILIFKMGGKDEFVKNEGDNFFNTITLTPIAKDWKKVQPLKSDFEVEVPNYYHFKNNTKMSSLYDHTELEAYDANDNNFYYLKRASLFDTQFIEQDSFELNRIADMFLKELKIDSSTKNMNLKKQYPELITHSTLPDSSGYISLKIVIKGAYYYLLANVSPTQKTTNPFFDSFTLKDFSYTFEFKEKSDSSMFFTVTSNHLLPNDYEQVYDIASDKKAAKKKTKDTSFEYKIKNSSFYSENFERIDLEFIKEHQYKEFEHIDSLWSSEIKYIQKTNHLVILDSSSTKKGDIFSLDIVFGDTNSTRTIIAKIIVKHASIYVLKTTGDSISQPSKFISQFFETFTPFDTLIGSSVLADKSEMFFNAIYSNDSIEKERALESAKSRVIFNKDDGKYVDQLMQTITNYPFGSDYIEAKEQLIMDLGKIDNDRIIPFLESLYPTVEDTAMYQIAVLRALIRQKDKEALNKFIKLLDYDIPLGSNKDDIKYLFRAFEDSLALASTIFPRVLDFTFVADYKKPIYELLAQLIDSNHIKPKQYAKFYKQIVREAKIELKSQISYEQAEGAKEKDKTYYYSSYKNKGNDFLIIYTKLLLPFYNKKEVKTYFNKLLTVQDYKLLTDVYCNMITNNISVDKSAWNYLANDVINYAYLYQELAKIKRLDLFPEDDNLKQNIAKSMLYSSSFNFSKDTLEFITSKEITIQNKVSHVYFFKSKKPKDDNWSLDYIGIHQSKDNLIQEENLVKEKNNKIAKDKDIDEFIKEKIKSIEIIGHKRAREEDDNSSYFDFF
;
A
#
# COMPACT_ATOMS: atom_id res chain seq x y z
N MET A 1 17.39 -21.89 -96.58
CA MET A 1 17.63 -23.31 -96.23
C MET A 1 17.75 -23.40 -94.71
N LYS A 2 16.89 -24.20 -94.07
CA LYS A 2 16.97 -24.79 -92.71
C LYS A 2 17.75 -24.04 -91.61
N LEU A 3 17.01 -23.47 -90.64
CA LEU A 3 17.30 -23.40 -89.19
C LEU A 3 16.18 -22.58 -88.50
N LEU A 4 15.26 -23.22 -87.77
CA LEU A 4 14.46 -22.57 -86.71
C LEU A 4 13.80 -23.63 -85.80
N PRO A 5 14.46 -24.04 -84.70
CA PRO A 5 13.72 -24.38 -83.48
C PRO A 5 14.51 -23.97 -82.23
N ILE A 6 14.49 -22.69 -81.90
CA ILE A 6 14.77 -22.12 -80.57
C ILE A 6 13.86 -20.89 -80.51
N ILE A 7 13.10 -20.67 -79.43
CA ILE A 7 11.99 -19.70 -79.29
C ILE A 7 10.60 -20.34 -79.57
N LEU A 8 10.20 -21.32 -78.76
CA LEU A 8 8.80 -21.47 -78.29
C LEU A 8 8.71 -22.33 -77.02
N SER A 9 9.76 -22.30 -76.19
CA SER A 9 9.85 -23.02 -74.89
C SER A 9 9.87 -22.08 -73.69
N ILE A 10 9.43 -20.84 -73.88
CA ILE A 10 9.31 -19.82 -72.82
C ILE A 10 7.94 -19.17 -73.03
N PHE A 11 6.90 -19.74 -72.43
CA PHE A 11 5.64 -19.11 -71.97
C PHE A 11 4.59 -20.21 -71.71
N ALA A 12 3.93 -20.12 -70.56
CA ALA A 12 2.82 -20.97 -70.07
C ALA A 12 3.21 -22.31 -69.42
N ILE A 13 3.77 -22.26 -68.20
CA ILE A 13 3.09 -22.59 -66.93
C ILE A 13 3.81 -21.76 -65.86
N THR A 14 3.56 -20.46 -65.86
CA THR A 14 3.61 -19.69 -64.62
C THR A 14 2.22 -19.85 -64.03
N SER A 15 2.02 -20.87 -63.21
CA SER A 15 0.98 -20.80 -62.19
C SER A 15 1.40 -19.66 -61.28
N VAL A 16 0.93 -18.45 -61.61
CA VAL A 16 0.92 -17.33 -60.68
C VAL A 16 0.21 -17.89 -59.46
N TYR A 17 0.96 -18.16 -58.38
CA TYR A 17 0.37 -18.21 -57.06
C TYR A 17 -0.20 -16.82 -56.83
N SER A 18 -1.44 -16.60 -57.27
CA SER A 18 -2.23 -15.48 -56.79
C SER A 18 -2.19 -15.61 -55.28
N GLN A 19 -1.69 -14.59 -54.59
CA GLN A 19 -1.95 -14.49 -53.16
C GLN A 19 -3.46 -14.64 -52.99
N GLU A 20 -3.87 -15.69 -52.30
CA GLU A 20 -5.27 -15.96 -52.04
C GLU A 20 -5.79 -14.81 -51.17
N LYS A 21 -6.71 -14.01 -51.72
CA LYS A 21 -7.27 -12.87 -51.00
C LYS A 21 -8.32 -13.36 -50.00
N TYR A 22 -8.16 -13.05 -48.72
CA TYR A 22 -9.12 -13.41 -47.68
C TYR A 22 -10.23 -12.35 -47.61
N GLN A 23 -11.19 -12.46 -48.52
CA GLN A 23 -12.32 -11.54 -48.66
C GLN A 23 -13.63 -12.22 -48.26
N GLY A 24 -14.31 -11.71 -47.23
CA GLY A 24 -15.60 -12.22 -46.77
C GLY A 24 -15.61 -12.62 -45.29
N LEU A 25 -16.76 -12.45 -44.62
CA LEU A 25 -16.93 -12.83 -43.21
C LEU A 25 -17.55 -14.22 -43.02
N LEU A 26 -18.31 -14.74 -43.99
CA LEU A 26 -18.96 -16.05 -43.93
C LEU A 26 -18.26 -17.05 -44.85
N TRP A 27 -17.92 -18.22 -44.32
CA TRP A 27 -17.19 -19.27 -45.02
C TRP A 27 -17.89 -20.61 -44.87
N LYS A 28 -18.05 -21.35 -45.97
CA LYS A 28 -18.65 -22.70 -46.02
C LYS A 28 -17.53 -23.75 -45.94
N ILE A 29 -17.70 -24.73 -45.05
CA ILE A 29 -16.85 -25.89 -44.83
C ILE A 29 -17.55 -27.12 -45.42
N SER A 30 -16.89 -27.80 -46.36
CA SER A 30 -17.44 -28.95 -47.09
C SER A 30 -16.34 -29.96 -47.45
N GLY A 31 -16.72 -31.11 -48.02
CA GLY A 31 -15.79 -32.18 -48.39
C GLY A 31 -15.32 -33.01 -47.19
N ASN A 32 -14.25 -33.78 -47.35
CA ASN A 32 -13.68 -34.65 -46.31
C ASN A 32 -14.68 -35.61 -45.64
N GLY A 33 -15.67 -36.12 -46.41
CA GLY A 33 -16.68 -37.06 -45.93
C GLY A 33 -17.88 -36.44 -45.20
N LEU A 34 -18.00 -35.10 -45.15
CA LEU A 34 -19.15 -34.42 -44.54
C LEU A 34 -20.44 -34.65 -45.36
N GLU A 35 -21.53 -35.05 -44.69
CA GLU A 35 -22.86 -35.18 -45.30
C GLU A 35 -23.60 -33.84 -45.44
N LYS A 36 -23.29 -32.89 -44.55
CA LYS A 36 -23.86 -31.53 -44.54
C LYS A 36 -22.75 -30.48 -44.40
N ASN A 37 -23.00 -29.29 -44.96
CA ASN A 37 -22.04 -28.20 -44.92
C ASN A 37 -22.00 -27.54 -43.54
N SER A 38 -20.80 -27.33 -43.01
CA SER A 38 -20.61 -26.49 -41.82
C SER A 38 -20.20 -25.08 -42.25
N TYR A 39 -20.24 -24.12 -41.33
CA TYR A 39 -20.07 -22.70 -41.63
C TYR A 39 -19.22 -22.03 -40.55
N LEU A 40 -18.39 -21.07 -40.97
CA LEU A 40 -17.54 -20.26 -40.10
C LEU A 40 -17.82 -18.78 -40.38
N TYR A 41 -18.14 -18.03 -39.34
CA TYR A 41 -18.46 -16.62 -39.43
C TYR A 41 -17.52 -15.78 -38.57
N GLY A 42 -16.92 -14.75 -39.18
CA GLY A 42 -16.04 -13.77 -38.55
C GLY A 42 -16.84 -12.62 -37.94
N ASN A 43 -16.97 -12.60 -36.61
CA ASN A 43 -17.67 -11.55 -35.88
C ASN A 43 -16.73 -10.44 -35.40
N MET A 44 -17.33 -9.36 -34.88
CA MET A 44 -16.67 -8.39 -34.02
C MET A 44 -17.50 -8.22 -32.74
N HIS A 45 -16.86 -8.28 -31.57
CA HIS A 45 -17.50 -8.31 -30.24
C HIS A 45 -18.15 -6.99 -29.78
N VAL A 46 -18.98 -6.38 -30.62
CA VAL A 46 -19.63 -5.09 -30.38
C VAL A 46 -21.14 -5.17 -30.64
N SER A 47 -21.90 -4.29 -29.99
CA SER A 47 -23.35 -4.08 -30.21
C SER A 47 -23.65 -3.13 -31.38
N GLY A 48 -22.66 -2.38 -31.88
CA GLY A 48 -22.86 -1.44 -32.97
C GLY A 48 -23.42 -2.09 -34.23
N ARG A 49 -24.34 -1.40 -34.92
CA ARG A 49 -25.01 -1.90 -36.15
C ARG A 49 -24.07 -2.36 -37.27
N ILE A 50 -22.83 -1.88 -37.25
CA ILE A 50 -21.76 -2.36 -38.13
C ILE A 50 -21.60 -3.89 -38.09
N ALA A 51 -21.69 -4.52 -36.92
CA ALA A 51 -21.57 -5.96 -36.76
C ALA A 51 -22.75 -6.71 -37.41
N PHE A 52 -23.91 -6.06 -37.53
CA PHE A 52 -25.19 -6.65 -37.98
C PHE A 52 -25.48 -6.44 -39.47
N HIS A 53 -24.46 -6.20 -40.30
CA HIS A 53 -24.59 -6.31 -41.76
C HIS A 53 -24.69 -7.78 -42.21
N LEU A 54 -25.73 -8.48 -41.74
CA LEU A 54 -25.98 -9.90 -41.96
C LEU A 54 -26.76 -10.11 -43.28
N GLY A 55 -26.18 -10.89 -44.19
CA GLY A 55 -26.80 -11.25 -45.46
C GLY A 55 -27.77 -12.43 -45.36
N GLU A 56 -28.50 -12.70 -46.44
CA GLU A 56 -29.38 -13.88 -46.51
C GLU A 56 -28.61 -15.19 -46.28
N GLU A 57 -27.36 -15.26 -46.75
CA GLU A 57 -26.49 -16.42 -46.61
C GLU A 57 -26.15 -16.73 -45.15
N PHE A 58 -26.00 -15.72 -44.30
CA PHE A 58 -25.81 -15.90 -42.85
C PHE A 58 -27.01 -16.61 -42.24
N PHE A 59 -28.23 -16.15 -42.55
CA PHE A 59 -29.45 -16.73 -42.01
C PHE A 59 -29.75 -18.10 -42.61
N ASN A 60 -29.39 -18.35 -43.86
CA ASN A 60 -29.50 -19.69 -44.44
C ASN A 60 -28.55 -20.65 -43.72
N ALA A 61 -27.29 -20.26 -43.54
CA ALA A 61 -26.27 -21.07 -42.89
C ALA A 61 -26.60 -21.41 -41.43
N ILE A 62 -27.01 -20.41 -40.63
CA ILE A 62 -27.34 -20.61 -39.21
C ILE A 62 -28.60 -21.49 -39.02
N ASN A 63 -29.54 -21.44 -39.97
CA ASN A 63 -30.75 -22.25 -39.93
C ASN A 63 -30.52 -23.69 -40.43
N GLU A 64 -29.68 -23.87 -41.44
CA GLU A 64 -29.32 -25.18 -42.01
C GLU A 64 -28.46 -26.02 -41.06
N ALA A 65 -27.52 -25.39 -40.33
CA ALA A 65 -26.64 -26.09 -39.41
C ALA A 65 -27.42 -26.80 -38.29
N ASP A 66 -26.99 -28.00 -37.91
CA ASP A 66 -27.62 -28.80 -36.84
C ASP A 66 -27.34 -28.19 -35.47
N ALA A 67 -26.17 -27.57 -35.29
CA ALA A 67 -25.72 -26.95 -34.06
C ALA A 67 -24.92 -25.66 -34.30
N ILE A 68 -24.65 -24.94 -33.20
CA ILE A 68 -23.87 -23.71 -33.20
C ILE A 68 -22.64 -23.88 -32.32
N ALA A 69 -21.55 -23.22 -32.65
CA ALA A 69 -20.41 -23.06 -31.76
C ALA A 69 -19.96 -21.61 -31.65
N LEU A 70 -19.55 -21.19 -30.46
CA LEU A 70 -18.96 -19.88 -30.20
C LEU A 70 -17.59 -20.06 -29.55
N GLU A 71 -16.75 -19.02 -29.53
CA GLU A 71 -15.44 -19.04 -28.84
C GLU A 71 -15.58 -19.57 -27.41
N SER A 72 -16.55 -19.03 -26.67
CA SER A 72 -16.91 -19.51 -25.35
C SER A 72 -18.42 -19.56 -25.15
N ASN A 73 -18.90 -20.44 -24.28
CA ASN A 73 -20.32 -20.57 -23.94
C ASN A 73 -20.72 -19.59 -22.81
N PRO A 74 -21.55 -18.56 -23.09
CA PRO A 74 -21.91 -17.56 -22.09
C PRO A 74 -22.69 -18.10 -20.88
N ILE A 75 -23.33 -19.28 -21.00
CA ILE A 75 -24.03 -19.91 -19.86
C ILE A 75 -23.04 -20.29 -18.75
N MET A 76 -21.85 -20.76 -19.12
CA MET A 76 -20.90 -21.37 -18.18
C MET A 76 -19.99 -20.34 -17.51
N TRP A 77 -19.91 -19.12 -18.04
CA TRP A 77 -18.98 -18.09 -17.55
C TRP A 77 -19.12 -17.81 -16.05
N LEU A 78 -20.34 -17.71 -15.53
CA LEU A 78 -20.55 -17.43 -14.10
C LEU A 78 -20.13 -18.61 -13.23
N ASP A 79 -20.49 -19.84 -13.61
CA ASP A 79 -20.05 -21.03 -12.87
C ASP A 79 -18.52 -21.15 -12.87
N GLU A 80 -17.89 -20.96 -14.03
CA GLU A 80 -16.44 -21.09 -14.18
C GLU A 80 -15.66 -19.98 -13.47
N ILE A 81 -16.17 -18.74 -13.45
CA ILE A 81 -15.58 -17.64 -12.66
C ILE A 81 -15.74 -17.92 -11.16
N LEU A 82 -16.92 -18.33 -10.72
CA LEU A 82 -17.25 -18.47 -9.30
C LEU A 82 -16.57 -19.69 -8.65
N ASP A 83 -16.30 -20.74 -9.43
CA ASP A 83 -15.62 -21.95 -8.95
C ASP A 83 -14.10 -21.93 -9.14
N SER A 84 -13.55 -20.89 -9.78
CA SER A 84 -12.13 -20.77 -10.09
C SER A 84 -11.32 -20.16 -8.94
N GLU A 85 -10.09 -20.64 -8.74
CA GLU A 85 -9.08 -19.99 -7.88
C GLU A 85 -8.67 -18.60 -8.39
N TYR A 86 -8.93 -18.31 -9.66
CA TYR A 86 -8.75 -17.00 -10.28
C TYR A 86 -10.00 -16.12 -10.18
N GLY A 87 -11.04 -16.56 -9.46
CA GLY A 87 -12.28 -15.79 -9.29
C GLY A 87 -12.00 -14.39 -8.73
N SER A 88 -10.99 -14.25 -7.86
CA SER A 88 -10.54 -12.97 -7.31
C SER A 88 -10.12 -11.96 -8.37
N ASP A 89 -9.53 -12.41 -9.49
CA ASP A 89 -9.10 -11.53 -10.58
C ASP A 89 -10.29 -10.86 -11.29
N TYR A 90 -11.46 -11.48 -11.23
CA TYR A 90 -12.71 -10.95 -11.79
C TYR A 90 -13.48 -10.05 -10.81
N LEU A 91 -13.03 -9.97 -9.55
CA LEU A 91 -13.67 -9.15 -8.52
C LEU A 91 -13.31 -7.65 -8.63
N GLY A 92 -12.25 -7.30 -9.35
CA GLY A 92 -11.81 -5.91 -9.50
C GLY A 92 -11.58 -5.23 -8.13
N SER A 93 -12.25 -4.12 -7.86
CA SER A 93 -12.17 -3.39 -6.59
C SER A 93 -12.65 -4.21 -5.38
N TYR A 94 -13.39 -5.29 -5.59
CA TYR A 94 -13.83 -6.20 -4.54
C TYR A 94 -12.76 -7.25 -4.19
N GLY A 95 -11.61 -7.30 -4.87
CA GLY A 95 -10.55 -8.27 -4.55
C GLY A 95 -10.11 -8.25 -3.07
N ILE A 96 -9.68 -9.40 -2.57
CA ILE A 96 -9.27 -9.59 -1.16
C ILE A 96 -8.13 -8.65 -0.73
N ASN A 97 -7.23 -8.33 -1.66
CA ASN A 97 -6.12 -7.38 -1.48
C ASN A 97 -6.58 -5.92 -1.36
N ASN A 98 -7.82 -5.60 -1.78
CA ASN A 98 -8.38 -4.25 -1.68
C ASN A 98 -9.17 -4.03 -0.37
N GLN A 99 -9.30 -5.05 0.49
CA GLN A 99 -10.04 -4.97 1.76
C GLN A 99 -9.16 -4.51 2.93
N HIS A 100 -8.47 -3.38 2.77
CA HIS A 100 -7.78 -2.67 3.84
C HIS A 100 -8.60 -1.47 4.30
N TYR A 101 -8.41 -1.04 5.56
CA TYR A 101 -9.13 0.07 6.15
C TYR A 101 -8.23 1.30 6.28
N ASN A 102 -8.58 2.39 5.60
CA ASN A 102 -7.97 3.69 5.83
C ASN A 102 -8.59 4.30 7.08
N GLY A 103 -7.91 4.20 8.23
CA GLY A 103 -8.50 4.50 9.54
C GLY A 103 -9.31 3.33 10.11
N PHE A 104 -8.62 2.27 10.56
CA PHE A 104 -9.25 1.03 11.03
C PHE A 104 -10.37 1.25 12.05
N TYR A 105 -10.14 2.05 13.09
CA TYR A 105 -11.13 2.23 14.16
C TYR A 105 -12.39 2.98 13.70
N GLN A 106 -12.29 3.81 12.66
CA GLN A 106 -13.40 4.56 12.10
C GLN A 106 -14.17 3.74 11.06
N GLU A 107 -13.47 3.00 10.19
CA GLU A 107 -14.08 2.37 9.01
C GLU A 107 -14.46 0.91 9.21
N ALA A 108 -13.75 0.14 10.06
CA ALA A 108 -13.93 -1.31 10.15
C ALA A 108 -15.35 -1.74 10.52
N PHE A 109 -15.97 -1.00 11.45
CA PHE A 109 -17.32 -1.27 11.95
C PHE A 109 -18.33 -0.21 11.57
N LYS A 110 -17.94 0.71 10.68
CA LYS A 110 -18.81 1.77 10.18
C LYS A 110 -20.00 1.15 9.47
N LEU A 111 -21.19 1.57 9.85
CA LEU A 111 -22.40 1.19 9.14
C LEU A 111 -22.52 2.07 7.90
N LYS A 112 -23.16 1.60 6.82
CA LYS A 112 -23.49 2.50 5.70
C LYS A 112 -24.90 3.04 5.87
N LYS A 113 -25.03 4.37 5.87
CA LYS A 113 -26.34 5.02 5.99
C LYS A 113 -27.16 4.74 4.74
N VAL A 114 -28.38 4.23 4.92
CA VAL A 114 -29.33 3.91 3.84
C VAL A 114 -30.30 5.09 3.72
N ASP A 115 -29.81 6.14 3.07
CA ASP A 115 -30.57 7.35 2.79
C ASP A 115 -31.25 7.31 1.41
N ASN A 116 -31.90 8.41 1.02
CA ASN A 116 -32.62 8.50 -0.24
C ASN A 116 -31.71 8.35 -1.47
N ASN A 117 -30.43 8.72 -1.37
CA ASN A 117 -29.48 8.57 -2.48
C ASN A 117 -29.15 7.10 -2.69
N VAL A 118 -28.87 6.37 -1.59
CA VAL A 118 -28.66 4.92 -1.65
C VAL A 118 -29.90 4.24 -2.21
N LEU A 119 -31.08 4.47 -1.62
CA LEU A 119 -32.32 3.84 -2.08
C LEU A 119 -32.64 4.17 -3.55
N GLY A 120 -32.49 5.43 -3.96
CA GLY A 120 -32.70 5.85 -5.35
C GLY A 120 -31.75 5.16 -6.33
N ASN A 121 -30.47 5.01 -5.95
CA ASN A 121 -29.49 4.26 -6.74
C ASN A 121 -29.86 2.78 -6.88
N GLU A 122 -30.24 2.11 -5.78
CA GLU A 122 -30.60 0.68 -5.82
C GLU A 122 -31.93 0.41 -6.56
N ILE A 123 -32.84 1.39 -6.62
CA ILE A 123 -34.05 1.32 -7.45
C ILE A 123 -33.71 1.46 -8.95
N SER A 124 -32.86 2.44 -9.28
CA SER A 124 -32.62 2.86 -10.68
C SER A 124 -31.63 1.98 -11.43
N THR A 125 -30.72 1.30 -10.72
CA THR A 125 -29.66 0.51 -11.35
C THR A 125 -30.10 -0.92 -11.70
N ASP A 126 -29.56 -1.42 -12.81
CA ASP A 126 -29.58 -2.85 -13.13
C ASP A 126 -28.29 -3.48 -12.58
N HIS A 127 -28.28 -4.81 -12.48
CA HIS A 127 -27.07 -5.52 -12.08
C HIS A 127 -25.90 -5.19 -13.01
N TYR A 128 -24.71 -4.92 -12.47
CA TYR A 128 -23.54 -4.50 -13.25
C TYR A 128 -23.14 -5.53 -14.33
N MET A 129 -23.37 -6.82 -14.07
CA MET A 129 -23.12 -7.89 -15.04
C MET A 129 -24.17 -8.00 -16.14
N ALA A 130 -25.37 -7.41 -15.98
CA ALA A 130 -26.44 -7.53 -16.97
C ALA A 130 -26.01 -6.91 -18.30
N ASN A 131 -25.39 -5.74 -18.29
CA ASN A 131 -24.87 -5.14 -19.52
C ASN A 131 -23.77 -6.02 -20.13
N TRP A 132 -22.77 -6.43 -19.35
CA TRP A 132 -21.63 -7.23 -19.85
C TRP A 132 -22.06 -8.58 -20.46
N LEU A 133 -23.04 -9.25 -19.85
CA LEU A 133 -23.52 -10.58 -20.27
C LEU A 133 -24.56 -10.52 -21.38
N LEU A 134 -25.49 -9.57 -21.36
CA LEU A 134 -26.68 -9.62 -22.21
C LEU A 134 -26.66 -8.62 -23.37
N TYR A 135 -26.05 -7.44 -23.19
CA TYR A 135 -26.30 -6.30 -24.09
C TYR A 135 -25.03 -5.71 -24.69
N ARG A 136 -23.98 -5.51 -23.88
CA ARG A 136 -22.74 -4.77 -24.18
C ARG A 136 -23.01 -3.40 -24.80
N GLU A 137 -24.06 -2.74 -24.31
CA GLU A 137 -24.54 -1.48 -24.83
C GLU A 137 -23.72 -0.31 -24.28
N ASN A 138 -23.39 0.65 -25.14
CA ASN A 138 -22.93 1.98 -24.71
C ASN A 138 -24.13 2.93 -24.69
N LYS A 139 -24.52 3.36 -23.49
CA LYS A 139 -25.65 4.27 -23.28
C LYS A 139 -25.56 5.58 -24.09
N ALA A 140 -24.35 6.05 -24.43
CA ALA A 140 -24.18 7.26 -25.23
C ALA A 140 -24.49 7.04 -26.72
N ASN A 141 -24.45 5.80 -27.20
CA ASN A 141 -24.60 5.41 -28.60
C ASN A 141 -25.77 4.45 -28.83
N SER A 142 -26.69 4.30 -27.86
CA SER A 142 -27.79 3.31 -27.90
C SER A 142 -28.60 3.34 -29.19
N ASP A 143 -28.82 4.53 -29.78
CA ASP A 143 -29.60 4.70 -31.02
C ASP A 143 -28.88 4.15 -32.27
N PHE A 144 -27.57 3.86 -32.17
CA PHE A 144 -26.70 3.31 -33.21
C PHE A 144 -26.23 1.87 -32.91
N GLU A 145 -26.80 1.25 -31.89
CA GLU A 145 -26.51 -0.10 -31.45
C GLU A 145 -27.73 -1.01 -31.65
N GLU A 146 -27.49 -2.31 -31.69
CA GLU A 146 -28.52 -3.34 -31.65
C GLU A 146 -28.82 -3.76 -30.21
N GLU A 147 -29.88 -4.55 -30.01
CA GLU A 147 -30.32 -4.94 -28.66
C GLU A 147 -29.29 -5.75 -27.86
N THR A 148 -28.35 -6.39 -28.57
CA THR A 148 -27.27 -7.21 -28.03
C THR A 148 -26.09 -7.23 -28.99
N PHE A 149 -24.95 -7.78 -28.56
CA PHE A 149 -23.76 -7.98 -29.40
C PHE A 149 -23.89 -9.27 -30.22
N LEU A 150 -23.16 -9.34 -31.34
CA LEU A 150 -23.40 -10.36 -32.37
C LEU A 150 -23.23 -11.81 -31.88
N ASP A 151 -22.25 -12.10 -31.02
CA ASP A 151 -22.07 -13.43 -30.44
C ASP A 151 -23.32 -13.88 -29.66
N MET A 152 -23.88 -12.97 -28.87
CA MET A 152 -25.08 -13.22 -28.08
C MET A 152 -26.32 -13.33 -28.97
N PHE A 153 -26.40 -12.57 -30.06
CA PHE A 153 -27.46 -12.74 -31.06
C PHE A 153 -27.41 -14.14 -31.68
N ILE A 154 -26.22 -14.62 -32.09
CA ILE A 154 -26.03 -15.99 -32.61
C ILE A 154 -26.47 -17.04 -31.58
N TYR A 155 -26.05 -16.88 -30.33
CA TYR A 155 -26.48 -17.73 -29.21
C TYR A 155 -28.01 -17.74 -29.06
N GLN A 156 -28.65 -16.56 -29.07
CA GLN A 156 -30.09 -16.41 -28.91
C GLN A 156 -30.87 -17.06 -30.05
N VAL A 157 -30.43 -16.89 -31.29
CA VAL A 157 -31.03 -17.56 -32.46
C VAL A 157 -30.96 -19.08 -32.28
N ALA A 158 -29.80 -19.61 -31.87
CA ALA A 158 -29.63 -21.04 -31.62
C ALA A 158 -30.58 -21.56 -30.54
N SER A 159 -30.57 -20.90 -29.37
CA SER A 159 -31.35 -21.29 -28.21
C SER A 159 -32.86 -21.19 -28.46
N LYS A 160 -33.33 -20.13 -29.13
CA LYS A 160 -34.77 -19.98 -29.48
C LYS A 160 -35.26 -21.03 -30.49
N ASN A 161 -34.35 -21.68 -31.22
CA ASN A 161 -34.65 -22.71 -32.20
C ASN A 161 -34.28 -24.13 -31.72
N ASN A 162 -34.01 -24.34 -30.42
CA ASN A 162 -33.61 -25.63 -29.85
C ASN A 162 -32.37 -26.26 -30.50
N LYS A 163 -31.45 -25.45 -31.07
CA LYS A 163 -30.18 -25.96 -31.60
C LYS A 163 -29.17 -26.14 -30.46
N PRO A 164 -28.41 -27.26 -30.41
CA PRO A 164 -27.30 -27.41 -29.48
C PRO A 164 -26.25 -26.29 -29.67
N ILE A 165 -25.61 -25.88 -28.58
CA ILE A 165 -24.59 -24.82 -28.56
C ILE A 165 -23.33 -25.40 -27.93
N TYR A 166 -22.21 -25.30 -28.64
CA TYR A 166 -20.89 -25.78 -28.21
C TYR A 166 -19.95 -24.61 -27.90
N SER A 167 -19.01 -24.84 -26.98
CA SER A 167 -17.87 -23.95 -26.72
C SER A 167 -16.66 -24.44 -27.51
N LEU A 168 -15.99 -23.57 -28.25
CA LEU A 168 -14.76 -23.93 -28.96
C LEU A 168 -13.52 -23.85 -28.07
N GLU A 169 -13.62 -23.17 -26.93
CA GLU A 169 -12.55 -23.00 -25.96
C GLU A 169 -13.02 -23.35 -24.54
N ASP A 170 -12.06 -23.73 -23.70
CA ASP A 170 -12.24 -23.93 -22.25
C ASP A 170 -11.88 -22.65 -21.50
N PHE A 171 -12.69 -22.25 -20.53
CA PHE A 171 -12.49 -20.98 -19.81
C PHE A 171 -11.18 -20.95 -19.03
N LYS A 172 -10.83 -22.00 -18.28
CA LYS A 172 -9.58 -22.01 -17.49
C LYS A 172 -8.37 -21.90 -18.41
N HIS A 173 -8.39 -22.61 -19.54
CA HIS A 173 -7.34 -22.52 -20.53
C HIS A 173 -7.29 -21.15 -21.21
N ASN A 174 -8.43 -20.56 -21.58
CA ASN A 174 -8.47 -19.23 -22.19
C ASN A 174 -7.97 -18.15 -21.22
N SER A 175 -8.41 -18.16 -19.96
CA SER A 175 -7.95 -17.21 -18.95
C SER A 175 -6.44 -17.27 -18.74
N LYS A 176 -5.85 -18.47 -18.83
CA LYS A 176 -4.39 -18.66 -18.86
C LYS A 176 -3.74 -17.97 -20.07
N LEU A 177 -4.28 -18.17 -21.28
CA LEU A 177 -3.74 -17.56 -22.50
C LEU A 177 -3.83 -16.03 -22.48
N VAL A 178 -4.93 -15.46 -21.97
CA VAL A 178 -5.11 -14.02 -21.80
C VAL A 178 -4.01 -13.43 -20.90
N LYS A 179 -3.71 -14.09 -19.77
CA LYS A 179 -2.64 -13.66 -18.86
C LYS A 179 -1.26 -13.79 -19.49
N LEU A 180 -1.01 -14.84 -20.27
CA LEU A 180 0.25 -14.99 -21.00
C LEU A 180 0.42 -13.92 -22.09
N ALA A 181 -0.66 -13.49 -22.74
CA ALA A 181 -0.65 -12.42 -23.73
C ALA A 181 -0.31 -11.03 -23.17
N SER A 182 -0.57 -10.79 -21.87
CA SER A 182 -0.21 -9.51 -21.24
C SER A 182 1.27 -9.43 -20.84
N ILE A 183 2.03 -10.52 -20.95
CA ILE A 183 3.46 -10.53 -20.68
C ILE A 183 4.17 -9.66 -21.74
N PRO A 184 4.97 -8.65 -21.33
CA PRO A 184 5.64 -7.77 -22.28
C PRO A 184 6.66 -8.53 -23.13
N ASP A 185 6.72 -8.20 -24.42
CA ASP A 185 7.77 -8.72 -25.30
C ASP A 185 9.14 -8.23 -24.86
N MET A 186 10.15 -9.08 -25.06
CA MET A 186 11.57 -8.78 -24.79
C MET A 186 12.12 -7.68 -25.71
N GLU A 187 11.57 -7.56 -26.92
CA GLU A 187 11.93 -6.53 -27.89
C GLU A 187 10.75 -5.60 -28.10
N ASN A 188 11.03 -4.30 -28.26
CA ASN A 188 9.97 -3.39 -28.63
C ASN A 188 9.70 -3.55 -30.12
N LYS A 189 8.45 -3.81 -30.46
CA LYS A 189 8.00 -3.86 -31.84
C LYS A 189 7.81 -2.44 -32.37
N GLU A 190 8.58 -2.07 -33.39
CA GLU A 190 8.36 -0.79 -34.07
C GLU A 190 7.07 -0.84 -34.89
N THR A 191 6.26 0.21 -34.77
CA THR A 191 5.09 0.38 -35.64
C THR A 191 5.56 0.60 -37.09
N PRO A 192 5.10 -0.22 -38.06
CA PRO A 192 5.49 -0.05 -39.46
C PRO A 192 5.07 1.31 -40.04
N GLU A 193 5.84 1.85 -40.99
CA GLU A 193 5.57 3.16 -41.61
C GLU A 193 4.19 3.24 -42.29
N TRP A 194 3.72 2.13 -42.88
CA TRP A 194 2.39 2.10 -43.49
C TRP A 194 1.27 2.31 -42.46
N VAL A 195 1.43 1.78 -41.24
CA VAL A 195 0.50 2.01 -40.13
C VAL A 195 0.60 3.45 -39.69
N LYS A 196 1.81 3.97 -39.41
CA LYS A 196 2.01 5.38 -39.01
C LYS A 196 1.34 6.36 -39.98
N LYS A 197 1.46 6.09 -41.28
CA LYS A 197 0.83 6.89 -42.35
C LYS A 197 -0.69 6.83 -42.31
N LEU A 198 -1.28 5.64 -42.18
CA LEU A 198 -2.75 5.51 -42.07
C LEU A 198 -3.27 6.11 -40.76
N THR A 199 -2.51 5.97 -39.66
CA THR A 199 -2.89 6.46 -38.35
C THR A 199 -2.75 7.97 -38.18
N LYS A 200 -2.25 8.67 -39.20
CA LYS A 200 -2.17 10.13 -39.22
C LYS A 200 -3.56 10.77 -39.38
N ASP A 201 -4.42 10.13 -40.18
CA ASP A 201 -5.73 10.68 -40.57
C ASP A 201 -6.91 9.94 -39.92
N LYS A 202 -6.72 8.68 -39.49
CA LYS A 202 -7.72 7.85 -38.81
C LYS A 202 -7.08 7.14 -37.62
N SER A 203 -7.83 6.88 -36.56
CA SER A 203 -7.38 5.98 -35.50
C SER A 203 -7.24 4.53 -36.01
N ALA A 204 -6.38 3.74 -35.37
CA ALA A 204 -6.26 2.30 -35.66
C ALA A 204 -7.61 1.57 -35.55
N PHE A 205 -8.45 1.97 -34.60
CA PHE A 205 -9.80 1.43 -34.44
C PHE A 205 -10.69 1.76 -35.65
N GLU A 206 -10.69 2.99 -36.16
CA GLU A 206 -11.46 3.34 -37.36
C GLU A 206 -11.01 2.54 -38.59
N ILE A 207 -9.71 2.31 -38.75
CA ILE A 207 -9.16 1.48 -39.83
C ILE A 207 -9.64 0.03 -39.71
N LEU A 208 -9.63 -0.54 -38.49
CA LEU A 208 -10.15 -1.88 -38.21
C LEU A 208 -11.65 -1.98 -38.57
N MET A 209 -12.44 -0.95 -38.22
CA MET A 209 -13.86 -0.89 -38.53
C MET A 209 -14.12 -0.82 -40.04
N ASP A 210 -13.33 -0.06 -40.79
CA ASP A 210 -13.43 0.00 -42.25
C ASP A 210 -13.04 -1.33 -42.90
N ALA A 211 -12.01 -2.00 -42.39
CA ALA A 211 -11.63 -3.34 -42.84
C ALA A 211 -12.75 -4.37 -42.58
N TYR A 212 -13.38 -4.34 -41.41
CA TYR A 212 -14.52 -5.20 -41.10
C TYR A 212 -15.74 -4.91 -42.00
N ARG A 213 -16.10 -3.64 -42.22
CA ARG A 213 -17.19 -3.23 -43.15
C ARG A 213 -16.97 -3.74 -44.56
N SER A 214 -15.73 -3.61 -45.03
CA SER A 214 -15.32 -4.06 -46.36
C SER A 214 -15.04 -5.55 -46.42
N GLN A 215 -15.16 -6.28 -45.30
CA GLN A 215 -14.89 -7.72 -45.18
C GLN A 215 -13.46 -8.10 -45.60
N ASP A 216 -12.50 -7.18 -45.41
CA ASP A 216 -11.09 -7.33 -45.76
C ASP A 216 -10.33 -7.94 -44.56
N LEU A 217 -10.33 -9.28 -44.49
CA LEU A 217 -9.64 -9.99 -43.41
C LEU A 217 -8.11 -9.86 -43.51
N ASP A 218 -7.57 -9.65 -44.71
CA ASP A 218 -6.14 -9.42 -44.91
C ASP A 218 -5.69 -8.13 -44.23
N MET A 219 -6.49 -7.07 -44.30
CA MET A 219 -6.23 -5.82 -43.61
C MET A 219 -6.36 -5.96 -42.08
N ILE A 220 -7.37 -6.71 -41.59
CA ILE A 220 -7.54 -6.99 -40.15
C ILE A 220 -6.29 -7.69 -39.59
N ASP A 221 -5.85 -8.77 -40.24
CA ASP A 221 -4.65 -9.51 -39.81
C ASP A 221 -3.40 -8.63 -39.88
N SER A 222 -3.22 -7.86 -40.96
CA SER A 222 -2.04 -7.02 -41.12
C SER A 222 -1.97 -5.90 -40.07
N LEU A 223 -3.12 -5.31 -39.71
CA LEU A 223 -3.21 -4.30 -38.66
C LEU A 223 -2.91 -4.89 -37.28
N GLN A 224 -3.48 -6.06 -36.97
CA GLN A 224 -3.18 -6.80 -35.73
C GLN A 224 -1.69 -7.16 -35.63
N ALA A 225 -1.13 -7.72 -36.69
CA ALA A 225 0.28 -8.10 -36.75
C ALA A 225 1.22 -6.90 -36.55
N ALA A 226 0.80 -5.70 -36.94
CA ALA A 226 1.60 -4.49 -36.85
C ALA A 226 1.49 -3.75 -35.50
N LEU A 227 0.35 -3.85 -34.81
CA LEU A 227 0.06 -3.11 -33.58
C LEU A 227 0.24 -3.95 -32.31
N SER A 228 0.05 -5.26 -32.40
CA SER A 228 0.07 -6.15 -31.25
C SER A 228 1.45 -6.73 -30.98
N SER A 229 1.74 -6.98 -29.69
CA SER A 229 2.93 -7.71 -29.25
C SER A 229 2.94 -9.13 -29.83
N ASP A 230 4.12 -9.72 -29.96
CA ASP A 230 4.28 -11.09 -30.45
C ASP A 230 3.69 -12.09 -29.45
N ASN A 231 3.82 -11.84 -28.14
CA ASN A 231 3.11 -12.62 -27.11
C ASN A 231 1.59 -12.52 -27.27
N TYR A 232 1.05 -11.33 -27.54
CA TYR A 232 -0.39 -11.17 -27.79
C TYR A 232 -0.82 -11.94 -29.03
N LEU A 233 -0.12 -11.82 -30.16
CA LEU A 233 -0.44 -12.56 -31.38
C LEU A 233 -0.39 -14.08 -31.17
N LYS A 234 0.63 -14.56 -30.45
CA LYS A 234 0.77 -15.99 -30.14
C LYS A 234 -0.40 -16.50 -29.30
N TYR A 235 -0.65 -15.89 -28.14
CA TYR A 235 -1.59 -16.45 -27.16
C TYR A 235 -3.04 -16.01 -27.39
N MET A 236 -3.31 -14.81 -27.92
CA MET A 236 -4.68 -14.35 -28.24
C MET A 236 -5.17 -14.78 -29.61
N LEU A 237 -4.30 -15.13 -30.56
CA LEU A 237 -4.71 -15.58 -31.89
C LEU A 237 -4.21 -17.00 -32.19
N TYR A 238 -2.90 -17.23 -32.30
CA TYR A 238 -2.39 -18.46 -32.92
C TYR A 238 -2.70 -19.74 -32.14
N GLU A 239 -2.44 -19.77 -30.84
CA GLU A 239 -2.74 -20.93 -29.98
C GLU A 239 -4.26 -21.18 -29.90
N ARG A 240 -5.05 -20.09 -29.76
CA ARG A 240 -6.52 -20.15 -29.74
C ARG A 240 -7.09 -20.67 -31.07
N ASN A 241 -6.53 -20.25 -32.21
CA ASN A 241 -6.93 -20.74 -33.54
C ASN A 241 -6.75 -22.25 -33.68
N ILE A 242 -5.65 -22.80 -33.15
CA ILE A 242 -5.38 -24.24 -33.17
C ILE A 242 -6.43 -24.99 -32.34
N ILE A 243 -6.74 -24.48 -31.13
CA ILE A 243 -7.75 -25.06 -30.25
C ILE A 243 -9.11 -25.06 -30.92
N MET A 244 -9.55 -23.90 -31.43
CA MET A 244 -10.85 -23.77 -32.10
C MET A 244 -10.95 -24.63 -33.35
N ALA A 245 -9.92 -24.67 -34.20
CA ALA A 245 -9.92 -25.51 -35.40
C ALA A 245 -9.98 -27.01 -35.07
N ASN A 246 -9.34 -27.44 -33.97
CA ASN A 246 -9.43 -28.82 -33.49
C ASN A 246 -10.82 -29.16 -32.94
N GLN A 247 -11.46 -28.24 -32.21
CA GLN A 247 -12.82 -28.45 -31.72
C GLN A 247 -13.85 -28.48 -32.85
N ILE A 248 -13.75 -27.57 -33.82
CA ILE A 248 -14.59 -27.59 -35.02
C ILE A 248 -14.44 -28.94 -35.74
N ASP A 249 -13.22 -29.37 -36.03
CA ASP A 249 -12.89 -30.67 -36.66
C ASP A 249 -13.50 -31.86 -35.89
N SER A 250 -13.37 -31.86 -34.57
CA SER A 250 -13.91 -32.92 -33.68
C SER A 250 -15.43 -33.04 -33.76
N ILE A 251 -16.15 -31.91 -33.82
CA ILE A 251 -17.62 -31.88 -33.88
C ILE A 251 -18.10 -32.29 -35.28
N ILE A 252 -17.56 -31.68 -36.33
CA ILE A 252 -18.07 -31.91 -37.70
C ILE A 252 -17.78 -33.32 -38.22
N LYS A 253 -16.72 -33.99 -37.72
CA LYS A 253 -16.44 -35.42 -38.00
C LYS A 253 -17.53 -36.37 -37.50
N GLN A 254 -18.36 -35.94 -36.56
CA GLN A 254 -19.51 -36.72 -36.07
C GLN A 254 -20.75 -36.52 -36.97
N ASN A 255 -20.57 -35.95 -38.17
CA ASN A 255 -21.64 -35.54 -39.10
C ASN A 255 -22.65 -34.56 -38.47
N ILE A 256 -22.21 -33.77 -37.50
CA ILE A 256 -22.98 -32.66 -36.94
C ILE A 256 -22.61 -31.40 -37.72
N SER A 257 -23.55 -30.90 -38.53
CA SER A 257 -23.39 -29.65 -39.28
C SER A 257 -23.30 -28.48 -38.31
N LEU A 258 -22.21 -27.70 -38.34
CA LEU A 258 -21.92 -26.66 -37.35
C LEU A 258 -21.94 -25.26 -37.98
N PHE A 259 -22.55 -24.28 -37.32
CA PHE A 259 -22.30 -22.86 -37.62
C PHE A 259 -21.48 -22.24 -36.48
N SER A 260 -20.25 -21.84 -36.78
CA SER A 260 -19.26 -21.35 -35.81
C SER A 260 -19.10 -19.84 -35.90
N GLY A 261 -19.37 -19.11 -34.82
CA GLY A 261 -19.10 -17.68 -34.71
C GLY A 261 -17.83 -17.41 -33.91
N ILE A 262 -16.79 -16.90 -34.56
CA ILE A 262 -15.52 -16.50 -33.92
C ILE A 262 -15.08 -15.13 -34.43
N GLY A 263 -14.21 -14.43 -33.71
CA GLY A 263 -13.72 -13.11 -34.09
C GLY A 263 -13.05 -13.13 -35.47
N ALA A 264 -13.31 -12.12 -36.28
CA ALA A 264 -12.81 -12.04 -37.66
C ALA A 264 -11.27 -12.10 -37.75
N ALA A 265 -10.56 -11.64 -36.71
CA ALA A 265 -9.10 -11.72 -36.61
C ALA A 265 -8.55 -13.16 -36.53
N HIS A 266 -9.39 -14.15 -36.18
CA HIS A 266 -9.01 -15.55 -36.08
C HIS A 266 -9.03 -16.30 -37.43
N LEU A 267 -9.62 -15.72 -38.48
CA LEU A 267 -9.89 -16.40 -39.73
C LEU A 267 -8.73 -16.51 -40.73
N PRO A 268 -8.00 -15.41 -41.04
CA PRO A 268 -7.21 -15.34 -42.27
C PRO A 268 -5.78 -15.89 -42.14
N LYS A 269 -5.14 -16.08 -43.30
CA LYS A 269 -3.72 -16.45 -43.49
C LYS A 269 -3.32 -17.79 -42.82
N LYS A 270 -2.01 -18.05 -42.79
CA LYS A 270 -1.41 -19.35 -42.45
C LYS A 270 -1.77 -19.88 -41.06
N ASN A 271 -1.95 -18.99 -40.07
CA ASN A 271 -2.24 -19.35 -38.69
C ASN A 271 -3.75 -19.20 -38.37
N GLY A 272 -4.56 -18.79 -39.35
CA GLY A 272 -6.00 -18.62 -39.21
C GLY A 272 -6.76 -19.93 -39.32
N VAL A 273 -7.95 -19.97 -38.73
CA VAL A 273 -8.81 -21.17 -38.67
C VAL A 273 -9.15 -21.69 -40.08
N ILE A 274 -9.29 -20.82 -41.09
CA ILE A 274 -9.55 -21.22 -42.48
C ILE A 274 -8.42 -22.12 -43.01
N ALA A 275 -7.16 -21.69 -42.85
CA ALA A 275 -6.01 -22.44 -43.32
C ALA A 275 -5.82 -23.75 -42.53
N LEU A 276 -6.08 -23.72 -41.21
CA LEU A 276 -5.99 -24.90 -40.35
C LEU A 276 -7.01 -25.97 -40.74
N LEU A 277 -8.26 -25.58 -41.03
CA LEU A 277 -9.29 -26.51 -41.51
C LEU A 277 -8.98 -27.06 -42.90
N ARG A 278 -8.45 -26.25 -43.81
CA ARG A 278 -7.99 -26.72 -45.14
C ARG A 278 -6.86 -27.75 -45.01
N THR A 279 -5.93 -27.52 -44.09
CA THR A 279 -4.83 -28.47 -43.79
C THR A 279 -5.36 -29.80 -43.27
N LYS A 280 -6.51 -29.80 -42.58
CA LYS A 280 -7.22 -31.01 -42.12
C LYS A 280 -8.00 -31.74 -43.22
N GLY A 281 -7.99 -31.24 -44.46
CA GLY A 281 -8.61 -31.87 -45.63
C GLY A 281 -9.97 -31.32 -46.04
N TYR A 282 -10.47 -30.27 -45.36
CA TYR A 282 -11.74 -29.65 -45.72
C TYR A 282 -11.60 -28.63 -46.84
N THR A 283 -12.65 -28.49 -47.65
CA THR A 283 -12.82 -27.37 -48.58
C THR A 283 -13.50 -26.22 -47.84
N VAL A 284 -12.82 -25.08 -47.74
CA VAL A 284 -13.33 -23.88 -47.04
C VAL A 284 -13.40 -22.71 -48.01
N GLU A 285 -14.59 -22.23 -48.32
CA GLU A 285 -14.86 -21.23 -49.37
C GLU A 285 -15.67 -20.05 -48.84
N ALA A 286 -15.32 -18.82 -49.23
CA ALA A 286 -16.08 -17.64 -48.86
C ALA A 286 -17.45 -17.62 -49.55
N LEU A 287 -18.49 -17.21 -48.83
CA LEU A 287 -19.82 -16.98 -49.38
C LEU A 287 -20.06 -15.48 -49.63
N PRO A 288 -20.80 -15.13 -50.69
CA PRO A 288 -21.20 -13.74 -50.91
C PRO A 288 -22.15 -13.27 -49.81
N VAL A 289 -22.22 -11.94 -49.61
CA VAL A 289 -23.15 -11.33 -48.66
C VAL A 289 -24.21 -10.56 -49.43
N THR A 290 -25.44 -11.05 -49.41
CA THR A 290 -26.59 -10.40 -50.01
C THR A 290 -27.42 -9.70 -48.93
N ILE A 291 -27.28 -8.38 -48.82
CA ILE A 291 -28.11 -7.57 -47.92
C ILE A 291 -29.43 -7.24 -48.62
N SER A 292 -30.55 -7.71 -48.06
CA SER A 292 -31.87 -7.47 -48.63
C SER A 292 -32.86 -7.00 -47.57
N LYS A 293 -34.07 -6.61 -47.99
CA LYS A 293 -35.16 -6.34 -47.04
C LYS A 293 -35.48 -7.57 -46.19
N LYS A 294 -35.34 -8.78 -46.76
CA LYS A 294 -35.59 -10.05 -46.08
C LYS A 294 -34.56 -10.31 -44.97
N SER A 295 -33.26 -10.12 -45.23
CA SER A 295 -32.23 -10.34 -44.20
C SER A 295 -32.38 -9.35 -43.03
N LYS A 296 -32.74 -8.09 -43.31
CA LYS A 296 -33.07 -7.11 -42.26
C LYS A 296 -34.30 -7.51 -41.44
N SER A 297 -35.37 -7.97 -42.10
CA SER A 297 -36.56 -8.47 -41.40
C SER A 297 -36.28 -9.69 -40.53
N GLN A 298 -35.34 -10.56 -40.91
CA GLN A 298 -34.95 -11.72 -40.09
C GLN A 298 -34.25 -11.32 -38.78
N ILE A 299 -33.49 -10.23 -38.75
CA ILE A 299 -32.93 -9.68 -37.49
C ILE A 299 -34.08 -9.33 -36.54
N GLU A 300 -35.00 -8.48 -36.99
CA GLU A 300 -36.19 -8.04 -36.24
C GLU A 300 -37.09 -9.20 -35.78
N GLU A 301 -37.32 -10.18 -36.65
CA GLU A 301 -38.10 -11.38 -36.33
C GLU A 301 -37.45 -12.20 -35.23
N ASN A 302 -36.12 -12.36 -35.25
CA ASN A 302 -35.39 -13.08 -34.21
C ASN A 302 -35.34 -12.33 -32.88
N HIS A 303 -35.29 -10.98 -32.88
CA HIS A 303 -35.43 -10.17 -31.67
C HIS A 303 -36.81 -10.36 -31.02
N LYS A 304 -37.87 -10.28 -31.83
CA LYS A 304 -39.27 -10.44 -31.40
C LYS A 304 -39.62 -11.85 -30.97
N LYS A 305 -39.03 -12.87 -31.61
CA LYS A 305 -39.24 -14.27 -31.22
C LYS A 305 -38.78 -14.48 -29.78
N LYS A 306 -39.67 -14.97 -28.92
CA LYS A 306 -39.37 -15.35 -27.54
C LYS A 306 -39.59 -16.86 -27.37
N ARG A 307 -38.82 -17.48 -26.47
CA ARG A 307 -38.94 -18.88 -26.08
C ARG A 307 -39.35 -18.93 -24.61
N LEU A 308 -40.46 -19.62 -24.33
CA LEU A 308 -40.86 -19.92 -22.96
C LEU A 308 -39.89 -20.94 -22.38
N LEU A 309 -39.34 -20.61 -21.21
CA LEU A 309 -38.44 -21.47 -20.46
C LEU A 309 -39.11 -21.89 -19.15
N PRO A 310 -38.89 -23.13 -18.69
CA PRO A 310 -39.48 -23.59 -17.45
C PRO A 310 -38.74 -23.00 -16.25
N TYR A 311 -39.50 -22.53 -15.24
CA TYR A 311 -38.97 -22.01 -13.97
C TYR A 311 -38.69 -23.15 -13.00
N ASN A 312 -37.77 -24.04 -13.37
CA ASN A 312 -37.48 -25.26 -12.62
C ASN A 312 -36.32 -25.12 -11.63
N SER A 313 -35.48 -24.09 -11.79
CA SER A 313 -34.31 -23.90 -10.93
C SER A 313 -34.73 -23.19 -9.65
N LYS A 314 -34.88 -23.97 -8.57
CA LYS A 314 -35.18 -23.45 -7.24
C LYS A 314 -33.93 -22.87 -6.58
N PHE A 315 -34.04 -21.66 -6.06
CA PHE A 315 -33.04 -21.00 -5.21
C PHE A 315 -33.62 -20.76 -3.82
N GLN A 316 -32.78 -20.87 -2.79
CA GLN A 316 -33.13 -20.64 -1.40
C GLN A 316 -32.02 -19.83 -0.73
N SER A 317 -32.39 -18.71 -0.11
CA SER A 317 -31.58 -17.96 0.84
C SER A 317 -32.14 -18.11 2.26
N ASP A 318 -31.59 -17.38 3.22
CA ASP A 318 -32.08 -17.35 4.59
C ASP A 318 -33.51 -16.76 4.69
N PHE A 319 -33.85 -15.80 3.82
CA PHE A 319 -35.11 -15.04 3.89
C PHE A 319 -36.09 -15.27 2.75
N PHE A 320 -35.65 -15.87 1.64
CA PHE A 320 -36.55 -16.10 0.52
C PHE A 320 -36.18 -17.35 -0.27
N SER A 321 -37.19 -17.88 -0.96
CA SER A 321 -37.03 -18.88 -1.99
C SER A 321 -37.75 -18.43 -3.25
N LEU A 322 -37.23 -18.81 -4.40
CA LEU A 322 -37.79 -18.45 -5.70
C LEU A 322 -37.40 -19.48 -6.75
N ASN A 323 -38.09 -19.47 -7.88
CA ASN A 323 -37.69 -20.22 -9.05
C ASN A 323 -37.33 -19.28 -10.19
N VAL A 324 -36.28 -19.63 -10.92
CA VAL A 324 -35.83 -18.94 -12.14
C VAL A 324 -35.62 -19.96 -13.26
N PRO A 325 -35.58 -19.53 -14.54
CA PRO A 325 -35.25 -20.41 -15.64
C PRO A 325 -33.77 -20.82 -15.66
N GLY A 326 -32.88 -19.96 -15.16
CA GLY A 326 -31.44 -20.17 -15.04
C GLY A 326 -30.99 -20.47 -13.61
N LYS A 327 -29.69 -20.41 -13.33
CA LYS A 327 -29.13 -20.50 -11.98
C LYS A 327 -29.05 -19.10 -11.36
N MET A 328 -29.42 -18.99 -10.09
CA MET A 328 -29.30 -17.77 -9.30
C MET A 328 -27.94 -17.75 -8.57
N TYR A 329 -27.20 -16.65 -8.69
CA TYR A 329 -25.87 -16.47 -8.09
C TYR A 329 -25.88 -15.33 -7.08
N GLU A 330 -25.23 -15.49 -5.93
CA GLU A 330 -24.86 -14.36 -5.07
C GLU A 330 -23.59 -13.73 -5.62
N THR A 331 -23.61 -12.42 -5.88
CA THR A 331 -22.54 -11.67 -6.54
C THR A 331 -21.97 -10.58 -5.63
N PRO A 332 -20.74 -10.10 -5.92
CA PRO A 332 -20.15 -8.93 -5.27
C PRO A 332 -21.09 -7.74 -5.18
N SER A 333 -21.13 -7.12 -4.00
CA SER A 333 -22.06 -6.05 -3.66
C SER A 333 -21.47 -5.06 -2.66
N HIS A 334 -22.16 -3.94 -2.45
CA HIS A 334 -21.80 -3.01 -1.38
C HIS A 334 -22.06 -3.62 0.01
N THR A 335 -21.35 -3.13 1.03
CA THR A 335 -21.36 -3.66 2.41
C THR A 335 -22.75 -3.72 3.06
N TYR A 336 -23.67 -2.84 2.65
CA TYR A 336 -25.05 -2.79 3.17
C TYR A 336 -26.04 -3.73 2.47
N GLN A 337 -25.58 -4.56 1.53
CA GLN A 337 -26.50 -5.38 0.74
C GLN A 337 -25.95 -6.75 0.36
N ARG A 338 -26.86 -7.70 0.11
CA ARG A 338 -26.57 -8.92 -0.66
C ARG A 338 -27.23 -8.81 -2.01
N LEU A 339 -26.46 -9.07 -3.06
CA LEU A 339 -26.94 -8.98 -4.43
C LEU A 339 -26.98 -10.38 -5.03
N PHE A 340 -28.14 -10.73 -5.59
CA PHE A 340 -28.35 -12.00 -6.26
C PHE A 340 -28.75 -11.74 -7.71
N PHE A 341 -28.15 -12.47 -8.64
CA PHE A 341 -28.39 -12.29 -10.07
C PHE A 341 -28.54 -13.62 -10.81
N SER A 342 -29.53 -13.69 -11.69
CA SER A 342 -29.70 -14.78 -12.67
C SER A 342 -29.89 -14.16 -14.06
N PRO A 343 -28.90 -14.26 -14.96
CA PRO A 343 -29.10 -13.90 -16.36
C PRO A 343 -29.97 -14.96 -17.06
N GLU A 344 -30.83 -14.53 -17.98
CA GLU A 344 -31.60 -15.39 -18.87
C GLU A 344 -31.23 -15.02 -20.31
N LEU A 345 -30.23 -15.75 -20.82
CA LEU A 345 -29.52 -15.39 -22.04
C LEU A 345 -30.37 -15.56 -23.30
N THR A 346 -31.39 -16.43 -23.29
CA THR A 346 -32.16 -16.81 -24.49
C THR A 346 -33.08 -15.70 -24.96
N ASN A 347 -33.80 -15.04 -24.06
CA ASN A 347 -34.69 -13.93 -24.43
C ASN A 347 -34.08 -12.55 -24.13
N GLY A 348 -32.85 -12.51 -23.60
CA GLY A 348 -32.21 -11.26 -23.19
C GLY A 348 -32.91 -10.65 -21.98
N SER A 349 -33.21 -11.48 -20.97
CA SER A 349 -33.84 -11.04 -19.72
C SER A 349 -32.98 -11.38 -18.51
N PHE A 350 -33.31 -10.85 -17.34
CA PHE A 350 -32.60 -11.13 -16.09
C PHE A 350 -33.51 -11.02 -14.88
N PHE A 351 -33.09 -11.69 -13.82
CA PHE A 351 -33.71 -11.66 -12.50
C PHE A 351 -32.68 -11.16 -11.48
N LEU A 352 -33.09 -10.23 -10.65
CA LEU A 352 -32.27 -9.61 -9.61
C LEU A 352 -33.02 -9.66 -8.29
N VAL A 353 -32.30 -10.00 -7.23
CA VAL A 353 -32.76 -9.77 -5.86
C VAL A 353 -31.71 -8.93 -5.15
N ASN A 354 -32.11 -7.77 -4.66
CA ASN A 354 -31.29 -6.95 -3.78
C ASN A 354 -31.84 -7.01 -2.36
N GLN A 355 -31.07 -7.54 -1.42
CA GLN A 355 -31.40 -7.58 0.00
C GLN A 355 -30.62 -6.48 0.71
N LEU A 356 -31.30 -5.36 0.98
CA LEU A 356 -30.73 -4.16 1.62
C LEU A 356 -30.90 -4.20 3.13
N SER A 357 -29.81 -4.22 3.89
CA SER A 357 -29.85 -4.05 5.36
C SER A 357 -30.32 -2.64 5.70
N THR A 358 -31.35 -2.51 6.54
CA THR A 358 -31.91 -1.20 6.90
C THR A 358 -31.17 -0.53 8.04
N TYR A 359 -30.54 -1.32 8.93
CA TYR A 359 -29.92 -0.83 10.17
C TYR A 359 -30.84 0.09 11.01
N HIS A 360 -32.16 -0.01 10.85
CA HIS A 360 -33.13 0.95 11.39
C HIS A 360 -33.08 1.05 12.93
N TYR A 361 -32.76 -0.07 13.58
CA TYR A 361 -32.64 -0.15 15.04
C TYR A 361 -31.52 0.74 15.59
N PHE A 362 -30.51 1.06 14.78
CA PHE A 362 -29.54 2.11 15.06
C PHE A 362 -30.13 3.48 14.67
N LYS A 363 -31.17 3.92 15.40
CA LYS A 363 -32.07 5.03 15.02
C LYS A 363 -31.41 6.35 14.62
N SER A 364 -30.31 6.73 15.25
CA SER A 364 -29.56 7.95 14.88
C SER A 364 -28.99 7.90 13.45
N TYR A 365 -28.93 6.71 12.86
CA TYR A 365 -28.38 6.43 11.55
C TYR A 365 -29.45 6.35 10.46
N ASN A 366 -30.45 5.48 10.64
CA ASN A 366 -31.46 5.16 9.62
C ASN A 366 -32.89 5.24 10.16
N ASN A 367 -33.39 6.44 10.47
CA ASN A 367 -34.79 6.62 10.90
C ASN A 367 -35.77 6.78 9.72
N GLY A 368 -36.97 6.21 9.87
CA GLY A 368 -38.13 6.51 9.03
C GLY A 368 -38.87 5.29 8.50
N ASP A 369 -40.07 5.54 7.98
CA ASP A 369 -40.87 4.54 7.26
C ASP A 369 -40.24 4.28 5.88
N PHE A 370 -39.54 3.15 5.74
CA PHE A 370 -38.90 2.77 4.48
C PHE A 370 -39.90 2.51 3.35
N GLN A 371 -41.14 2.13 3.64
CA GLN A 371 -42.17 2.01 2.62
C GLN A 371 -42.50 3.38 2.04
N ALA A 372 -42.73 4.39 2.89
CA ALA A 372 -42.98 5.76 2.45
C ALA A 372 -41.79 6.37 1.70
N LYS A 373 -40.55 6.05 2.11
CA LYS A 373 -39.33 6.48 1.39
C LYS A 373 -39.22 5.86 0.01
N ILE A 374 -39.41 4.55 -0.12
CA ILE A 374 -39.39 3.89 -1.43
C ILE A 374 -40.47 4.50 -2.32
N ASP A 375 -41.69 4.69 -1.80
CA ASP A 375 -42.81 5.20 -2.58
C ASP A 375 -42.54 6.60 -3.16
N SER A 376 -41.94 7.50 -2.37
CA SER A 376 -41.60 8.85 -2.84
C SER A 376 -40.48 8.86 -3.89
N LEU A 377 -39.58 7.87 -3.86
CA LEU A 377 -38.45 7.76 -4.78
C LEU A 377 -38.80 7.08 -6.11
N LEU A 378 -39.95 6.39 -6.21
CA LEU A 378 -40.30 5.65 -7.43
C LEU A 378 -40.40 6.54 -8.67
N PHE A 379 -40.99 7.73 -8.54
CA PHE A 379 -41.17 8.64 -9.68
C PHE A 379 -39.84 9.09 -10.29
N GLU A 380 -38.85 9.34 -9.44
CA GLU A 380 -37.54 9.85 -9.87
C GLU A 380 -36.61 8.73 -10.34
N ASN A 381 -36.75 7.52 -9.78
CA ASN A 381 -35.73 6.47 -9.91
C ASN A 381 -36.19 5.24 -10.72
N VAL A 382 -37.49 5.05 -10.99
CA VAL A 382 -37.95 3.97 -11.88
C VAL A 382 -37.85 4.41 -13.35
N PRO A 383 -37.13 3.68 -14.24
CA PRO A 383 -36.93 4.12 -15.61
C PRO A 383 -38.21 4.23 -16.45
N GLY A 384 -38.40 5.36 -17.13
CA GLY A 384 -39.51 5.55 -18.08
C GLY A 384 -40.85 5.79 -17.40
N LYS A 385 -41.91 5.13 -17.88
CA LYS A 385 -43.29 5.35 -17.41
C LYS A 385 -43.74 4.20 -16.52
N ILE A 386 -44.12 4.50 -15.28
CA ILE A 386 -44.81 3.55 -14.39
C ILE A 386 -46.21 3.25 -14.98
N ILE A 387 -46.47 1.98 -15.24
CA ILE A 387 -47.71 1.45 -15.81
C ILE A 387 -48.68 1.05 -14.70
N SER A 388 -48.18 0.41 -13.63
CA SER A 388 -48.97 0.10 -12.44
C SER A 388 -48.13 0.13 -11.18
N LYS A 389 -48.77 0.52 -10.06
CA LYS A 389 -48.24 0.47 -8.70
C LYS A 389 -49.32 -0.09 -7.78
N LYS A 390 -49.06 -1.18 -7.05
CA LYS A 390 -50.04 -1.84 -6.17
C LYS A 390 -49.41 -2.23 -4.84
N GLU A 391 -50.04 -1.81 -3.75
CA GLU A 391 -49.69 -2.31 -2.42
C GLU A 391 -50.38 -3.65 -2.15
N PHE A 392 -49.68 -4.56 -1.49
CA PHE A 392 -50.21 -5.86 -1.11
C PHE A 392 -49.42 -6.45 0.08
N GLU A 393 -49.84 -7.60 0.57
CA GLU A 393 -49.11 -8.35 1.59
C GLU A 393 -48.51 -9.62 0.98
N LYS A 394 -47.24 -9.89 1.27
CA LYS A 394 -46.51 -11.08 0.84
C LYS A 394 -46.03 -11.84 2.07
N ASN A 395 -46.61 -13.02 2.33
CA ASN A 395 -46.23 -13.90 3.45
C ASN A 395 -46.14 -13.19 4.83
N GLY A 396 -47.06 -12.26 5.13
CA GLY A 396 -47.07 -11.50 6.39
C GLY A 396 -46.27 -10.19 6.39
N PHE A 397 -45.62 -9.84 5.28
CA PHE A 397 -44.86 -8.60 5.11
C PHE A 397 -45.56 -7.65 4.15
N LYS A 398 -45.48 -6.34 4.43
CA LYS A 398 -45.97 -5.31 3.50
C LYS A 398 -45.11 -5.30 2.24
N ALA A 399 -45.75 -5.13 1.09
CA ALA A 399 -45.08 -5.15 -0.21
C ALA A 399 -45.69 -4.17 -1.22
N LEU A 400 -44.89 -3.82 -2.24
CA LEU A 400 -45.26 -2.93 -3.34
C LEU A 400 -44.85 -3.55 -4.67
N ASP A 401 -45.82 -3.72 -5.60
CA ASP A 401 -45.60 -4.21 -6.95
C ASP A 401 -45.63 -3.04 -7.95
N VAL A 402 -44.56 -2.89 -8.73
CA VAL A 402 -44.41 -1.80 -9.71
C VAL A 402 -44.05 -2.37 -11.07
N LEU A 403 -44.84 -2.04 -12.10
CA LEU A 403 -44.56 -2.35 -13.50
C LEU A 403 -44.28 -1.04 -14.24
N ASN A 404 -43.18 -0.96 -14.98
CA ASN A 404 -42.83 0.20 -15.80
C ASN A 404 -42.46 -0.20 -17.23
N LYS A 405 -42.53 0.79 -18.13
CA LYS A 405 -42.05 0.72 -19.51
C LYS A 405 -40.99 1.79 -19.74
N THR A 406 -39.78 1.38 -20.12
CA THR A 406 -38.67 2.28 -20.42
C THR A 406 -38.94 3.13 -21.67
N LYS A 407 -38.13 4.18 -21.90
CA LYS A 407 -38.20 4.96 -23.15
C LYS A 407 -37.90 4.13 -24.41
N SER A 408 -37.05 3.12 -24.28
CA SER A 408 -36.74 2.14 -25.35
C SER A 408 -37.85 1.11 -25.57
N GLY A 409 -38.95 1.17 -24.81
CA GLY A 409 -40.12 0.31 -25.00
C GLY A 409 -40.07 -1.02 -24.24
N ASN A 410 -39.01 -1.27 -23.48
CA ASN A 410 -38.81 -2.47 -22.68
C ASN A 410 -39.58 -2.40 -21.36
N TYR A 411 -40.08 -3.54 -20.86
CA TYR A 411 -40.76 -3.61 -19.58
C TYR A 411 -39.81 -4.07 -18.46
N GLN A 412 -39.99 -3.49 -17.28
CA GLN A 412 -39.40 -3.99 -16.03
C GLN A 412 -40.50 -4.11 -14.97
N ARG A 413 -40.32 -5.03 -14.02
CA ARG A 413 -41.21 -5.18 -12.88
C ARG A 413 -40.40 -5.33 -11.60
N TYR A 414 -40.91 -4.74 -10.53
CA TYR A 414 -40.31 -4.72 -9.21
C TYR A 414 -41.33 -5.21 -8.18
N GLN A 415 -40.87 -5.99 -7.21
CA GLN A 415 -41.57 -6.20 -5.94
C GLN A 415 -40.65 -5.78 -4.80
N PHE A 416 -41.07 -4.75 -4.07
CA PHE A 416 -40.40 -4.30 -2.84
C PHE A 416 -41.09 -4.99 -1.66
N VAL A 417 -40.35 -5.65 -0.78
CA VAL A 417 -40.89 -6.25 0.44
C VAL A 417 -40.14 -5.72 1.65
N PHE A 418 -40.90 -5.26 2.65
CA PHE A 418 -40.38 -4.60 3.85
C PHE A 418 -40.41 -5.58 5.03
N THR A 419 -39.23 -6.00 5.47
CA THR A 419 -39.05 -6.88 6.63
C THR A 419 -38.45 -6.10 7.81
N PRO A 420 -38.42 -6.65 9.04
CA PRO A 420 -37.79 -5.98 10.18
C PRO A 420 -36.30 -5.64 9.97
N LEU A 421 -35.57 -6.49 9.23
CA LEU A 421 -34.13 -6.34 9.03
C LEU A 421 -33.78 -5.67 7.70
N ASN A 422 -34.48 -6.05 6.62
CA ASN A 422 -34.12 -5.69 5.25
C ASN A 422 -35.28 -5.17 4.41
N ILE A 423 -34.93 -4.45 3.34
CA ILE A 423 -35.79 -4.24 2.17
C ILE A 423 -35.35 -5.25 1.11
N LEU A 424 -36.26 -6.10 0.66
CA LEU A 424 -36.02 -7.03 -0.45
C LEU A 424 -36.57 -6.42 -1.73
N ILE A 425 -35.71 -6.20 -2.72
CA ILE A 425 -36.08 -5.69 -4.04
C ILE A 425 -35.94 -6.83 -5.04
N PHE A 426 -37.06 -7.44 -5.42
CA PHE A 426 -37.11 -8.41 -6.51
C PHE A 426 -37.35 -7.66 -7.81
N LYS A 427 -36.52 -7.86 -8.83
CA LYS A 427 -36.60 -7.15 -10.10
C LYS A 427 -36.44 -8.13 -11.26
N MET A 428 -37.31 -7.97 -12.26
CA MET A 428 -37.19 -8.64 -13.56
C MET A 428 -37.09 -7.58 -14.65
N GLY A 429 -36.06 -7.68 -15.48
CA GLY A 429 -35.84 -6.82 -16.64
C GLY A 429 -35.70 -7.64 -17.92
N GLY A 430 -36.19 -7.13 -19.04
CA GLY A 430 -36.10 -7.82 -20.32
C GLY A 430 -36.59 -6.97 -21.48
N LYS A 431 -36.33 -7.42 -22.70
CA LYS A 431 -36.69 -6.71 -23.93
C LYS A 431 -38.19 -6.84 -24.26
N ASP A 432 -38.72 -5.80 -24.90
CA ASP A 432 -40.12 -5.72 -25.34
C ASP A 432 -41.13 -5.97 -24.21
N GLU A 433 -42.25 -6.63 -24.53
CA GLU A 433 -43.31 -7.00 -23.59
C GLU A 433 -43.04 -8.30 -22.81
N PHE A 434 -41.85 -8.89 -22.90
CA PHE A 434 -41.57 -10.20 -22.28
C PHE A 434 -41.83 -10.20 -20.77
N VAL A 435 -41.34 -9.20 -20.04
CA VAL A 435 -41.55 -9.08 -18.58
C VAL A 435 -43.02 -8.86 -18.23
N LYS A 436 -43.75 -8.11 -19.06
CA LYS A 436 -45.19 -7.86 -18.86
C LYS A 436 -45.99 -9.16 -19.00
N ASN A 437 -45.60 -10.04 -19.92
CA ASN A 437 -46.32 -11.28 -20.21
C ASN A 437 -45.90 -12.44 -19.29
N GLU A 438 -44.61 -12.53 -18.97
CA GLU A 438 -44.03 -13.68 -18.24
C GLU A 438 -43.70 -13.39 -16.78
N GLY A 439 -43.82 -12.14 -16.31
CA GLY A 439 -43.41 -11.75 -14.97
C GLY A 439 -44.12 -12.53 -13.85
N ASP A 440 -45.39 -12.87 -14.03
CA ASP A 440 -46.15 -13.64 -13.04
C ASP A 440 -45.53 -15.03 -12.79
N ASN A 441 -44.91 -15.65 -13.80
CA ASN A 441 -44.22 -16.94 -13.67
C ASN A 441 -42.97 -16.87 -12.77
N PHE A 442 -42.42 -15.67 -12.56
CA PHE A 442 -41.35 -15.41 -11.60
C PHE A 442 -41.91 -14.98 -10.24
N PHE A 443 -42.65 -13.87 -10.20
CA PHE A 443 -43.05 -13.22 -8.93
C PHE A 443 -43.99 -14.08 -8.07
N ASN A 444 -44.77 -14.98 -8.70
CA ASN A 444 -45.64 -15.91 -7.96
C ASN A 444 -44.86 -17.03 -7.26
N THR A 445 -43.62 -17.31 -7.69
CA THR A 445 -42.76 -18.35 -7.09
C THR A 445 -42.07 -17.88 -5.80
N ILE A 446 -41.97 -16.56 -5.62
CA ILE A 446 -41.30 -15.95 -4.46
C ILE A 446 -42.06 -16.34 -3.19
N THR A 447 -41.36 -16.93 -2.24
CA THR A 447 -41.85 -17.25 -0.90
C THR A 447 -40.87 -16.69 0.12
N LEU A 448 -41.36 -15.98 1.13
CA LEU A 448 -40.54 -15.40 2.19
C LEU A 448 -40.56 -16.26 3.45
N THR A 449 -39.42 -16.30 4.14
CA THR A 449 -39.28 -16.99 5.43
C THR A 449 -40.09 -16.23 6.50
N PRO A 450 -40.98 -16.91 7.25
CA PRO A 450 -41.73 -16.26 8.32
C PRO A 450 -40.82 -15.94 9.51
N ILE A 451 -41.21 -14.97 10.33
CA ILE A 451 -40.48 -14.65 11.56
C ILE A 451 -40.68 -15.77 12.58
N ALA A 452 -39.62 -16.51 12.87
CA ALA A 452 -39.60 -17.52 13.92
C ALA A 452 -39.20 -16.92 15.28
N LYS A 453 -39.58 -17.61 16.36
CA LYS A 453 -39.46 -17.12 17.74
C LYS A 453 -38.49 -17.93 18.60
N ASP A 454 -38.06 -19.08 18.12
CA ASP A 454 -37.07 -19.93 18.77
C ASP A 454 -35.66 -19.38 18.57
N TRP A 455 -34.73 -19.80 19.43
CA TRP A 455 -33.31 -19.45 19.31
C TRP A 455 -32.54 -20.63 18.72
N LYS A 456 -31.51 -20.32 17.94
CA LYS A 456 -30.69 -21.31 17.25
C LYS A 456 -29.21 -20.95 17.38
N LYS A 457 -28.38 -21.97 17.56
CA LYS A 457 -26.93 -21.84 17.46
C LYS A 457 -26.49 -21.81 16.00
N VAL A 458 -25.69 -20.81 15.64
CA VAL A 458 -25.28 -20.53 14.26
C VAL A 458 -23.77 -20.32 14.19
N GLN A 459 -23.21 -20.61 13.02
CA GLN A 459 -21.81 -20.39 12.68
C GLN A 459 -21.69 -19.98 11.21
N PRO A 460 -20.70 -19.15 10.84
CA PRO A 460 -20.44 -18.81 9.45
C PRO A 460 -19.78 -19.98 8.70
N LEU A 461 -19.72 -19.88 7.37
CA LEU A 461 -19.10 -20.84 6.47
C LEU A 461 -17.64 -21.13 6.86
N LYS A 462 -16.91 -20.09 7.29
CA LYS A 462 -15.50 -20.17 7.72
C LYS A 462 -15.32 -20.66 9.16
N SER A 463 -16.43 -20.88 9.89
CA SER A 463 -16.46 -21.50 11.21
C SER A 463 -15.58 -20.83 12.28
N ASP A 464 -15.25 -19.54 12.16
CA ASP A 464 -14.34 -18.84 13.09
C ASP A 464 -14.99 -18.37 14.39
N PHE A 465 -16.33 -18.37 14.44
CA PHE A 465 -17.09 -18.17 15.66
C PHE A 465 -18.40 -18.96 15.65
N GLU A 466 -18.99 -19.13 16.82
CA GLU A 466 -20.31 -19.72 17.03
C GLU A 466 -21.09 -18.87 18.04
N VAL A 467 -22.38 -18.64 17.79
CA VAL A 467 -23.24 -17.79 18.64
C VAL A 467 -24.69 -18.24 18.58
N GLU A 468 -25.47 -18.03 19.64
CA GLU A 468 -26.93 -18.23 19.63
C GLU A 468 -27.67 -16.95 19.25
N VAL A 469 -28.61 -17.05 18.32
CA VAL A 469 -29.45 -15.94 17.84
C VAL A 469 -30.91 -16.37 17.72
N PRO A 470 -31.87 -15.41 17.73
CA PRO A 470 -33.23 -15.67 17.29
C PRO A 470 -33.25 -16.28 15.88
N ASN A 471 -34.18 -17.21 15.62
CA ASN A 471 -34.31 -17.95 14.37
C ASN A 471 -34.95 -17.12 13.23
N TYR A 472 -34.63 -15.82 13.19
CA TYR A 472 -34.86 -14.93 12.06
C TYR A 472 -33.60 -14.07 11.88
N TYR A 473 -32.64 -14.63 11.15
CA TYR A 473 -31.30 -14.08 10.97
C TYR A 473 -30.79 -14.33 9.55
N HIS A 474 -29.76 -13.59 9.16
CA HIS A 474 -29.00 -13.90 7.95
C HIS A 474 -27.52 -13.57 8.14
N PHE A 475 -26.67 -14.25 7.39
CA PHE A 475 -25.29 -13.84 7.21
C PHE A 475 -25.11 -13.08 5.90
N LYS A 476 -24.21 -12.10 5.88
CA LYS A 476 -23.61 -11.52 4.67
C LYS A 476 -22.19 -12.01 4.51
N ASN A 477 -21.71 -12.04 3.26
CA ASN A 477 -20.34 -12.45 2.92
C ASN A 477 -20.01 -13.86 3.44
N ASN A 478 -20.94 -14.80 3.21
CA ASN A 478 -20.93 -16.14 3.83
C ASN A 478 -21.09 -17.28 2.82
N THR A 479 -20.83 -17.02 1.54
CA THR A 479 -20.70 -18.06 0.50
C THR A 479 -19.23 -18.23 0.10
N LYS A 480 -18.90 -19.28 -0.67
CA LYS A 480 -17.52 -19.51 -1.15
C LYS A 480 -16.95 -18.27 -1.86
N MET A 481 -17.75 -17.61 -2.71
CA MET A 481 -17.33 -16.38 -3.39
C MET A 481 -17.53 -15.14 -2.51
N SER A 482 -18.70 -14.99 -1.86
CA SER A 482 -18.99 -13.77 -1.12
C SER A 482 -18.11 -13.52 0.10
N SER A 483 -17.50 -14.58 0.63
CA SER A 483 -16.50 -14.48 1.68
C SER A 483 -15.10 -14.04 1.22
N LEU A 484 -14.86 -13.86 -0.09
CA LEU A 484 -13.55 -13.44 -0.62
C LEU A 484 -13.38 -11.92 -0.73
N TYR A 485 -14.46 -11.14 -0.62
CA TYR A 485 -14.41 -9.70 -0.88
C TYR A 485 -14.87 -8.79 0.24
N ASP A 486 -15.46 -9.31 1.31
CA ASP A 486 -15.77 -8.53 2.51
C ASP A 486 -15.91 -9.48 3.72
N HIS A 487 -15.85 -8.93 4.93
CA HIS A 487 -15.91 -9.72 6.15
C HIS A 487 -17.34 -10.13 6.48
N THR A 488 -17.48 -11.26 7.18
CA THR A 488 -18.78 -11.79 7.57
C THR A 488 -19.50 -10.87 8.55
N GLU A 489 -20.78 -10.62 8.26
CA GLU A 489 -21.71 -9.87 9.10
C GLU A 489 -22.98 -10.70 9.35
N LEU A 490 -23.58 -10.58 10.53
CA LEU A 490 -24.77 -11.27 10.98
C LEU A 490 -25.76 -10.25 11.54
N GLU A 491 -27.01 -10.32 11.08
CA GLU A 491 -28.14 -9.57 11.62
C GLU A 491 -29.23 -10.55 12.06
N ALA A 492 -29.84 -10.32 13.22
CA ALA A 492 -30.96 -11.12 13.73
C ALA A 492 -32.00 -10.27 14.45
N TYR A 493 -33.25 -10.74 14.44
CA TYR A 493 -34.38 -10.05 15.05
C TYR A 493 -35.22 -11.00 15.92
N ASP A 494 -35.51 -10.59 17.16
CA ASP A 494 -36.46 -11.27 18.04
C ASP A 494 -37.80 -10.54 18.09
N ALA A 495 -38.85 -11.17 17.57
CA ALA A 495 -40.20 -10.61 17.59
C ALA A 495 -40.90 -10.69 18.96
N ASN A 496 -40.38 -11.44 19.94
CA ASN A 496 -41.02 -11.56 21.25
C ASN A 496 -40.86 -10.30 22.10
N ASP A 497 -39.70 -9.66 22.02
CA ASP A 497 -39.36 -8.46 22.79
C ASP A 497 -38.72 -7.34 21.96
N ASN A 498 -38.80 -7.45 20.63
CA ASN A 498 -38.39 -6.45 19.65
C ASN A 498 -36.89 -6.10 19.74
N ASN A 499 -36.06 -7.12 19.98
CA ASN A 499 -34.60 -6.99 20.02
C ASN A 499 -33.98 -7.14 18.63
N PHE A 500 -32.93 -6.36 18.41
CA PHE A 500 -32.07 -6.47 17.24
C PHE A 500 -30.66 -6.86 17.69
N TYR A 501 -30.06 -7.79 16.94
CA TYR A 501 -28.71 -8.29 17.18
C TYR A 501 -27.88 -8.13 15.92
N TYR A 502 -26.63 -7.72 16.11
CA TYR A 502 -25.67 -7.46 15.05
C TYR A 502 -24.32 -8.04 15.45
N LEU A 503 -23.62 -8.66 14.51
CA LEU A 503 -22.22 -9.05 14.67
C LEU A 503 -21.48 -8.82 13.38
N LYS A 504 -20.36 -8.10 13.44
CA LYS A 504 -19.43 -7.99 12.33
C LYS A 504 -18.04 -8.43 12.75
N ARG A 505 -17.36 -9.14 11.84
CA ARG A 505 -15.92 -9.40 11.91
C ARG A 505 -15.18 -8.33 11.11
N ALA A 506 -14.00 -7.93 11.57
CA ALA A 506 -13.03 -7.18 10.78
C ALA A 506 -11.62 -7.78 11.02
N SER A 507 -10.68 -7.53 10.11
CA SER A 507 -9.29 -7.94 10.29
C SER A 507 -8.30 -6.80 10.07
N LEU A 508 -7.23 -6.78 10.87
CA LEU A 508 -6.11 -5.86 10.75
C LEU A 508 -4.80 -6.64 10.87
N PHE A 509 -4.12 -6.80 9.74
CA PHE A 509 -2.80 -7.42 9.64
C PHE A 509 -1.74 -6.31 9.60
N ASP A 510 -1.23 -5.97 10.78
CA ASP A 510 -0.19 -4.98 10.98
C ASP A 510 1.06 -5.71 11.45
N THR A 511 2.04 -5.83 10.55
CA THR A 511 3.33 -6.49 10.81
C THR A 511 4.40 -5.49 11.26
N GLN A 512 4.02 -4.23 11.47
CA GLN A 512 4.89 -3.19 11.94
C GLN A 512 4.57 -2.85 13.40
N PHE A 513 3.31 -2.55 13.72
CA PHE A 513 2.89 -1.97 14.99
C PHE A 513 1.85 -2.82 15.75
N ILE A 514 2.03 -2.90 17.07
CA ILE A 514 1.08 -3.51 18.00
C ILE A 514 0.51 -2.38 18.88
N GLU A 515 -0.82 -2.26 18.90
CA GLU A 515 -1.51 -1.30 19.77
C GLU A 515 -1.93 -2.00 21.07
N GLN A 516 -2.14 -1.21 22.12
CA GLN A 516 -2.61 -1.72 23.41
C GLN A 516 -4.05 -2.21 23.31
N ASP A 517 -4.34 -3.43 23.79
CA ASP A 517 -5.67 -4.04 23.68
C ASP A 517 -6.74 -3.17 24.35
N SER A 518 -6.42 -2.57 25.51
CA SER A 518 -7.33 -1.66 26.20
C SER A 518 -7.65 -0.41 25.41
N PHE A 519 -6.69 0.12 24.66
CA PHE A 519 -6.93 1.27 23.80
C PHE A 519 -7.80 0.87 22.61
N GLU A 520 -7.46 -0.22 21.91
CA GLU A 520 -8.22 -0.69 20.74
C GLU A 520 -9.68 -0.97 21.08
N LEU A 521 -9.92 -1.74 22.14
CA LEU A 521 -11.27 -2.08 22.61
C LEU A 521 -12.09 -0.80 22.90
N ASN A 522 -11.51 0.16 23.63
CA ASN A 522 -12.17 1.43 23.92
C ASN A 522 -12.44 2.23 22.65
N ARG A 523 -11.44 2.34 21.77
CA ARG A 523 -11.51 3.17 20.59
C ARG A 523 -12.57 2.66 19.62
N ILE A 524 -12.64 1.34 19.40
CA ILE A 524 -13.67 0.72 18.57
C ILE A 524 -15.06 1.01 19.13
N ALA A 525 -15.26 0.83 20.45
CA ALA A 525 -16.54 1.16 21.08
C ALA A 525 -16.89 2.64 20.91
N ASP A 526 -15.94 3.54 21.15
CA ASP A 526 -16.17 4.99 21.08
C ASP A 526 -16.46 5.46 19.67
N MET A 527 -15.76 4.94 18.64
CA MET A 527 -16.03 5.31 17.25
C MET A 527 -17.40 4.80 16.79
N PHE A 528 -17.76 3.56 17.12
CA PHE A 528 -19.07 3.02 16.80
C PHE A 528 -20.21 3.80 17.50
N LEU A 529 -20.06 4.10 18.80
CA LEU A 529 -21.06 4.87 19.55
C LEU A 529 -21.13 6.35 19.11
N LYS A 530 -20.00 6.96 18.76
CA LYS A 530 -19.94 8.33 18.21
C LYS A 530 -20.69 8.43 16.89
N GLU A 531 -20.56 7.44 16.00
CA GLU A 531 -21.36 7.37 14.76
C GLU A 531 -22.86 7.35 15.06
N LEU A 532 -23.25 6.70 16.17
CA LEU A 532 -24.62 6.68 16.66
C LEU A 532 -25.03 7.91 17.48
N LYS A 533 -24.18 8.95 17.58
CA LYS A 533 -24.40 10.17 18.38
C LYS A 533 -24.58 9.88 19.88
N ILE A 534 -23.87 8.89 20.39
CA ILE A 534 -23.84 8.50 21.81
C ILE A 534 -22.52 8.95 22.42
N ASP A 535 -22.56 9.93 23.32
CA ASP A 535 -21.36 10.54 23.92
C ASP A 535 -20.98 9.95 25.29
N SER A 536 -21.81 9.07 25.86
CA SER A 536 -21.54 8.43 27.15
C SER A 536 -21.90 6.96 27.13
N SER A 537 -21.10 6.13 27.80
CA SER A 537 -21.37 4.70 27.97
C SER A 537 -20.67 4.14 29.19
N THR A 538 -21.25 3.10 29.78
CA THR A 538 -20.63 2.36 30.89
C THR A 538 -19.81 1.22 30.31
N LYS A 539 -18.50 1.23 30.56
CA LYS A 539 -17.54 0.28 30.00
C LYS A 539 -17.05 -0.70 31.06
N ASN A 540 -17.10 -1.99 30.76
CA ASN A 540 -16.56 -3.07 31.58
C ASN A 540 -15.62 -3.93 30.73
N MET A 541 -14.32 -3.83 31.03
CA MET A 541 -13.26 -4.47 30.26
C MET A 541 -12.68 -5.66 31.03
N ASN A 542 -12.45 -6.77 30.32
CA ASN A 542 -11.79 -7.94 30.86
C ASN A 542 -10.61 -8.35 29.98
N LEU A 543 -9.41 -8.00 30.42
CA LEU A 543 -8.14 -8.35 29.76
C LEU A 543 -7.57 -9.70 30.23
N LYS A 544 -8.19 -10.34 31.24
CA LYS A 544 -7.68 -11.58 31.87
C LYS A 544 -8.47 -12.84 31.47
N LYS A 545 -9.58 -12.68 30.75
CA LYS A 545 -10.29 -13.79 30.12
C LYS A 545 -9.41 -14.39 29.01
N GLN A 546 -9.84 -15.51 28.42
CA GLN A 546 -9.08 -16.17 27.36
C GLN A 546 -8.70 -15.20 26.22
N TYR A 547 -9.57 -14.25 25.86
CA TYR A 547 -9.28 -13.19 24.89
C TYR A 547 -9.68 -11.81 25.47
N PRO A 548 -8.98 -10.72 25.12
CA PRO A 548 -9.36 -9.37 25.53
C PRO A 548 -10.77 -9.04 25.06
N GLU A 549 -11.63 -8.65 26.00
CA GLU A 549 -13.00 -8.25 25.71
C GLU A 549 -13.40 -6.95 26.41
N LEU A 550 -14.31 -6.22 25.78
CA LEU A 550 -15.00 -5.07 26.35
C LEU A 550 -16.50 -5.23 26.16
N ILE A 551 -17.25 -5.06 27.25
CA ILE A 551 -18.70 -4.92 27.22
C ILE A 551 -19.05 -3.47 27.57
N THR A 552 -19.89 -2.83 26.76
CA THR A 552 -20.36 -1.47 27.05
C THR A 552 -21.87 -1.36 26.92
N HIS A 553 -22.47 -0.48 27.71
CA HIS A 553 -23.92 -0.22 27.72
C HIS A 553 -24.18 1.28 27.65
N SER A 554 -25.19 1.68 26.89
CA SER A 554 -25.68 3.06 26.84
C SER A 554 -27.16 3.15 26.50
N THR A 555 -27.75 4.32 26.72
CA THR A 555 -29.09 4.67 26.29
C THR A 555 -29.02 5.27 24.88
N LEU A 556 -29.99 4.96 24.02
CA LEU A 556 -30.07 5.58 22.70
C LEU A 556 -30.32 7.10 22.83
N PRO A 557 -29.83 7.95 21.88
CA PRO A 557 -29.95 9.41 22.00
C PRO A 557 -31.40 9.92 22.08
N ASP A 558 -32.34 9.19 21.49
CA ASP A 558 -33.77 9.52 21.51
C ASP A 558 -34.53 8.92 22.71
N SER A 559 -33.81 8.31 23.66
CA SER A 559 -34.36 7.64 24.85
C SER A 559 -35.33 6.50 24.55
N SER A 560 -35.33 5.97 23.32
CA SER A 560 -36.28 4.94 22.91
C SER A 560 -35.90 3.50 23.29
N GLY A 561 -34.71 3.33 23.87
CA GLY A 561 -34.18 2.04 24.27
C GLY A 561 -32.71 2.11 24.65
N TYR A 562 -32.07 0.96 24.66
CA TYR A 562 -30.71 0.74 25.13
C TYR A 562 -29.89 0.02 24.04
N ILE A 563 -28.61 0.33 24.00
CA ILE A 563 -27.62 -0.37 23.19
C ILE A 563 -26.58 -1.01 24.11
N SER A 564 -26.23 -2.25 23.82
CA SER A 564 -25.10 -2.93 24.44
C SER A 564 -24.15 -3.40 23.36
N LEU A 565 -22.83 -3.26 23.56
CA LEU A 565 -21.80 -3.78 22.67
C LEU A 565 -20.93 -4.79 23.42
N LYS A 566 -20.46 -5.81 22.71
CA LYS A 566 -19.36 -6.68 23.12
C LYS A 566 -18.31 -6.68 22.01
N ILE A 567 -17.07 -6.35 22.35
CA ILE A 567 -15.93 -6.35 21.42
C ILE A 567 -14.93 -7.39 21.91
N VAL A 568 -14.42 -8.22 21.00
CA VAL A 568 -13.42 -9.26 21.29
C VAL A 568 -12.29 -9.19 20.26
N ILE A 569 -11.04 -9.33 20.72
CA ILE A 569 -9.84 -9.34 19.86
C ILE A 569 -9.20 -10.75 19.88
N LYS A 570 -8.93 -11.33 18.71
CA LYS A 570 -8.16 -12.59 18.51
C LYS A 570 -7.13 -12.36 17.40
N GLY A 571 -5.88 -12.11 17.79
CA GLY A 571 -4.78 -11.86 16.86
C GLY A 571 -5.05 -10.69 15.92
N ALA A 572 -5.19 -10.97 14.63
CA ALA A 572 -5.54 -9.98 13.61
C ALA A 572 -7.04 -9.70 13.52
N TYR A 573 -7.91 -10.45 14.20
CA TYR A 573 -9.37 -10.42 14.02
C TYR A 573 -10.08 -9.74 15.18
N TYR A 574 -11.09 -8.93 14.82
CA TYR A 574 -11.89 -8.14 15.72
C TYR A 574 -13.36 -8.48 15.49
N TYR A 575 -14.09 -8.69 16.58
CA TYR A 575 -15.50 -9.05 16.55
C TYR A 575 -16.28 -8.01 17.34
N LEU A 576 -17.16 -7.26 16.68
CA LEU A 576 -18.09 -6.33 17.33
C LEU A 576 -19.49 -6.94 17.28
N LEU A 577 -20.02 -7.22 18.46
CA LEU A 577 -21.40 -7.63 18.68
C LEU A 577 -22.18 -6.44 19.24
N ALA A 578 -23.38 -6.19 18.72
CA ALA A 578 -24.29 -5.19 19.26
C ALA A 578 -25.68 -5.79 19.49
N ASN A 579 -26.32 -5.37 20.59
CA ASN A 579 -27.73 -5.63 20.86
C ASN A 579 -28.43 -4.28 21.10
N VAL A 580 -29.54 -4.06 20.39
CA VAL A 580 -30.44 -2.93 20.61
C VAL A 580 -31.75 -3.47 21.16
N SER A 581 -32.14 -2.96 22.32
CA SER A 581 -33.28 -3.44 23.11
C SER A 581 -34.19 -2.28 23.54
N PRO A 582 -35.52 -2.43 23.55
CA PRO A 582 -36.42 -1.46 24.17
C PRO A 582 -36.24 -1.33 25.68
N THR A 583 -35.69 -2.36 26.34
CA THR A 583 -35.51 -2.42 27.80
C THR A 583 -34.06 -2.69 28.17
N GLN A 584 -33.62 -2.18 29.32
CA GLN A 584 -32.26 -2.44 29.79
C GLN A 584 -32.13 -3.92 30.16
N LYS A 585 -31.20 -4.63 29.50
CA LYS A 585 -30.92 -6.04 29.76
C LYS A 585 -29.65 -6.14 30.62
N THR A 586 -29.70 -6.95 31.68
CA THR A 586 -28.54 -7.25 32.54
C THR A 586 -27.76 -8.48 32.09
N THR A 587 -28.40 -9.38 31.35
CA THR A 587 -27.79 -10.54 30.70
C THR A 587 -28.18 -10.58 29.23
N ASN A 588 -27.33 -11.16 28.38
CA ASN A 588 -27.57 -11.21 26.96
C ASN A 588 -27.10 -12.56 26.39
N PRO A 589 -28.02 -13.51 26.11
CA PRO A 589 -27.67 -14.84 25.60
C PRO A 589 -26.81 -14.79 24.33
N PHE A 590 -26.99 -13.78 23.48
CA PHE A 590 -26.17 -13.54 22.30
C PHE A 590 -24.69 -13.25 22.65
N PHE A 591 -24.44 -12.52 23.73
CA PHE A 591 -23.08 -12.23 24.19
C PHE A 591 -22.49 -13.40 24.97
N ASP A 592 -23.30 -14.08 25.78
CA ASP A 592 -22.88 -15.17 26.65
C ASP A 592 -22.55 -16.45 25.87
N SER A 593 -23.25 -16.69 24.76
CA SER A 593 -23.04 -17.85 23.87
C SER A 593 -21.92 -17.67 22.84
N PHE A 594 -21.41 -16.45 22.64
CA PHE A 594 -20.36 -16.18 21.64
C PHE A 594 -19.05 -16.89 22.00
N THR A 595 -18.61 -17.78 21.11
CA THR A 595 -17.35 -18.52 21.24
C THR A 595 -16.54 -18.44 19.96
N LEU A 596 -15.22 -18.25 20.11
CA LEU A 596 -14.28 -18.28 19.00
C LEU A 596 -13.88 -19.72 18.68
N LYS A 597 -13.64 -19.99 17.40
CA LYS A 597 -13.31 -21.30 16.83
C LYS A 597 -12.13 -21.16 15.86
N ASP A 598 -11.69 -22.28 15.31
CA ASP A 598 -10.64 -22.30 14.29
C ASP A 598 -11.23 -22.19 12.89
N PHE A 599 -10.50 -21.53 12.00
CA PHE A 599 -10.93 -21.35 10.62
C PHE A 599 -11.05 -22.67 9.87
N SER A 600 -12.11 -22.79 9.07
CA SER A 600 -12.23 -23.78 8.00
C SER A 600 -11.80 -23.19 6.65
N TYR A 601 -11.41 -24.06 5.72
CA TYR A 601 -10.90 -23.70 4.40
C TYR A 601 -11.68 -24.43 3.31
N THR A 602 -12.09 -23.71 2.28
CA THR A 602 -12.77 -24.24 1.09
C THR A 602 -11.82 -24.43 -0.10
N PHE A 603 -10.61 -23.84 -0.05
CA PHE A 603 -9.55 -24.05 -1.03
C PHE A 603 -8.49 -25.04 -0.52
N GLU A 604 -8.03 -25.92 -1.41
CA GLU A 604 -7.05 -26.95 -1.09
C GLU A 604 -5.63 -26.38 -0.92
N PHE A 605 -4.88 -26.96 0.02
CA PHE A 605 -3.47 -26.66 0.23
C PHE A 605 -2.63 -27.50 -0.75
N LYS A 606 -1.91 -26.85 -1.64
CA LYS A 606 -1.04 -27.49 -2.64
C LYS A 606 0.37 -26.93 -2.58
N GLU A 607 1.34 -27.72 -3.04
CA GLU A 607 2.70 -27.22 -3.26
C GLU A 607 2.68 -26.17 -4.38
N LYS A 608 3.29 -25.02 -4.10
CA LYS A 608 3.41 -23.88 -5.01
C LYS A 608 4.87 -23.43 -5.04
N SER A 609 5.30 -22.99 -6.21
CA SER A 609 6.67 -22.54 -6.45
C SER A 609 6.67 -21.09 -6.92
N ASP A 610 7.44 -20.23 -6.27
CA ASP A 610 7.65 -18.84 -6.71
C ASP A 610 9.01 -18.71 -7.39
N SER A 611 8.99 -18.48 -8.70
CA SER A 611 10.22 -18.35 -9.50
C SER A 611 10.80 -16.93 -9.49
N SER A 612 10.08 -15.95 -8.96
CA SER A 612 10.50 -14.54 -8.89
C SER A 612 11.34 -14.24 -7.65
N MET A 613 11.08 -14.97 -6.55
CA MET A 613 11.77 -14.91 -5.26
C MET A 613 12.42 -16.25 -4.87
N PHE A 614 12.29 -17.29 -5.70
CA PHE A 614 13.03 -18.56 -5.62
C PHE A 614 12.71 -19.40 -4.37
N PHE A 615 11.45 -19.78 -4.14
CA PHE A 615 11.07 -20.66 -3.03
C PHE A 615 9.89 -21.58 -3.39
N THR A 616 9.75 -22.70 -2.67
CA THR A 616 8.56 -23.55 -2.65
C THR A 616 7.84 -23.45 -1.32
N VAL A 617 6.51 -23.59 -1.31
CA VAL A 617 5.69 -23.63 -0.10
C VAL A 617 4.42 -24.46 -0.34
N THR A 618 3.88 -25.11 0.69
CA THR A 618 2.54 -25.72 0.62
C THR A 618 1.52 -24.74 1.19
N SER A 619 0.60 -24.25 0.35
CA SER A 619 -0.33 -23.20 0.72
C SER A 619 -1.58 -23.20 -0.16
N ASN A 620 -2.68 -22.67 0.37
CA ASN A 620 -3.91 -22.35 -0.37
C ASN A 620 -4.06 -20.85 -0.67
N HIS A 621 -2.97 -20.06 -0.64
CA HIS A 621 -3.05 -18.63 -0.92
C HIS A 621 -3.66 -18.37 -2.31
N LEU A 622 -4.50 -17.33 -2.40
CA LEU A 622 -5.18 -16.93 -3.63
C LEU A 622 -4.38 -15.89 -4.41
N LEU A 623 -3.67 -15.02 -3.69
CA LEU A 623 -2.78 -13.99 -4.24
C LEU A 623 -1.41 -14.05 -3.57
N PRO A 624 -0.33 -13.64 -4.27
CA PRO A 624 -0.28 -13.44 -5.72
C PRO A 624 -0.57 -14.74 -6.48
N ASN A 625 -1.12 -14.63 -7.70
CA ASN A 625 -1.37 -15.80 -8.55
C ASN A 625 -0.14 -16.14 -9.41
N ASP A 626 -0.13 -17.33 -10.02
CA ASP A 626 1.01 -17.83 -10.82
C ASP A 626 1.41 -16.91 -11.99
N TYR A 627 0.51 -16.04 -12.49
CA TYR A 627 0.77 -15.17 -13.64
C TYR A 627 1.45 -13.85 -13.27
N GLU A 628 1.15 -13.30 -12.10
CA GLU A 628 1.82 -12.09 -11.59
C GLU A 628 3.32 -12.34 -11.50
N GLN A 629 3.73 -13.53 -11.03
CA GLN A 629 5.13 -13.94 -10.99
C GLN A 629 5.78 -13.97 -12.38
N VAL A 630 5.10 -14.52 -13.38
CA VAL A 630 5.65 -14.61 -14.75
C VAL A 630 5.79 -13.22 -15.37
N TYR A 631 4.83 -12.33 -15.11
CA TYR A 631 4.87 -10.94 -15.54
C TYR A 631 6.06 -10.21 -14.92
N ASP A 632 6.27 -10.35 -13.61
CA ASP A 632 7.40 -9.73 -12.90
C ASP A 632 8.75 -10.19 -13.44
N ILE A 633 8.91 -11.50 -13.69
CA ILE A 633 10.13 -12.06 -14.28
C ILE A 633 10.38 -11.48 -15.68
N ALA A 634 9.35 -11.34 -16.51
CA ALA A 634 9.49 -10.75 -17.84
C ALA A 634 9.83 -9.26 -17.79
N SER A 635 9.19 -8.52 -16.88
CA SER A 635 9.45 -7.10 -16.64
C SER A 635 10.90 -6.88 -16.18
N ASP A 636 11.37 -7.66 -15.21
CA ASP A 636 12.75 -7.63 -14.71
C ASP A 636 13.77 -7.89 -15.83
N LYS A 637 13.52 -8.91 -16.67
CA LYS A 637 14.38 -9.22 -17.82
C LYS A 637 14.42 -8.08 -18.84
N LYS A 638 13.28 -7.47 -19.12
CA LYS A 638 13.19 -6.32 -20.04
C LYS A 638 13.90 -5.10 -19.49
N ALA A 639 13.76 -4.81 -18.20
CA ALA A 639 14.46 -3.73 -17.52
C ALA A 639 15.98 -3.96 -17.52
N ALA A 640 16.42 -5.19 -17.28
CA ALA A 640 17.84 -5.57 -17.32
C ALA A 640 18.47 -5.34 -18.69
N LYS A 641 17.76 -5.62 -19.80
CA LYS A 641 18.27 -5.39 -21.18
C LYS A 641 18.54 -3.91 -21.49
N LYS A 642 17.91 -2.96 -20.78
CA LYS A 642 18.13 -1.53 -20.96
C LYS A 642 19.35 -1.00 -20.21
N LYS A 643 19.93 -1.77 -19.28
CA LYS A 643 21.09 -1.33 -18.51
C LYS A 643 22.37 -1.51 -19.32
N THR A 644 23.21 -0.47 -19.34
CA THR A 644 24.54 -0.49 -19.98
C THR A 644 25.66 -0.93 -19.03
N LYS A 645 25.42 -0.80 -17.72
CA LYS A 645 26.28 -1.33 -16.66
C LYS A 645 25.66 -2.58 -16.06
N ASP A 646 26.50 -3.54 -15.69
CA ASP A 646 26.04 -4.69 -14.94
C ASP A 646 25.68 -4.28 -13.51
N THR A 647 24.49 -4.67 -13.05
CA THR A 647 24.00 -4.41 -11.68
C THR A 647 23.62 -5.71 -10.98
N SER A 648 24.14 -6.84 -11.45
CA SER A 648 23.80 -8.15 -10.88
C SER A 648 24.36 -8.33 -9.47
N PHE A 649 25.45 -7.65 -9.11
CA PHE A 649 26.11 -7.70 -7.80
C PHE A 649 25.44 -6.84 -6.73
N GLU A 650 24.53 -5.94 -7.12
CA GLU A 650 23.88 -4.99 -6.22
C GLU A 650 22.85 -5.66 -5.29
N TYR A 651 22.56 -4.96 -4.18
CA TYR A 651 21.45 -5.28 -3.28
C TYR A 651 20.13 -5.22 -4.03
N LYS A 652 19.25 -6.21 -3.83
CA LYS A 652 17.88 -6.20 -4.36
C LYS A 652 16.90 -6.59 -3.27
N ILE A 653 15.75 -5.93 -3.27
CA ILE A 653 14.63 -6.24 -2.38
C ILE A 653 13.38 -6.47 -3.24
N LYS A 654 12.60 -7.48 -2.88
CA LYS A 654 11.25 -7.71 -3.40
C LYS A 654 10.31 -8.00 -2.24
N ASN A 655 9.10 -7.47 -2.31
CA ASN A 655 8.08 -7.68 -1.29
C ASN A 655 6.84 -8.29 -1.94
N SER A 656 6.19 -9.21 -1.25
CA SER A 656 4.90 -9.79 -1.66
C SER A 656 4.07 -10.12 -0.42
N SER A 657 2.74 -10.06 -0.56
CA SER A 657 1.79 -10.41 0.50
C SER A 657 0.91 -11.55 0.02
N PHE A 658 0.85 -12.62 0.81
CA PHE A 658 0.11 -13.84 0.50
C PHE A 658 -1.21 -13.86 1.27
N TYR A 659 -2.33 -14.03 0.57
CA TYR A 659 -3.68 -13.94 1.15
C TYR A 659 -4.43 -15.27 1.10
N SER A 660 -5.03 -15.68 2.22
CA SER A 660 -5.97 -16.81 2.29
C SER A 660 -7.42 -16.34 2.11
N GLU A 661 -8.34 -17.26 1.84
CA GLU A 661 -9.78 -17.01 1.79
C GLU A 661 -10.41 -16.50 3.10
N ASN A 662 -9.65 -16.47 4.20
CA ASN A 662 -10.07 -15.98 5.52
C ASN A 662 -9.49 -14.59 5.83
N PHE A 663 -8.98 -13.88 4.81
CA PHE A 663 -8.26 -12.61 4.94
C PHE A 663 -6.96 -12.70 5.72
N GLU A 664 -6.43 -13.92 5.91
CA GLU A 664 -5.13 -14.11 6.54
C GLU A 664 -4.03 -13.60 5.62
N ARG A 665 -3.04 -12.90 6.17
CA ARG A 665 -1.94 -12.30 5.41
C ARG A 665 -0.59 -12.73 5.93
N ILE A 666 0.30 -13.09 5.01
CA ILE A 666 1.73 -13.29 5.28
C ILE A 666 2.51 -12.35 4.37
N ASP A 667 3.31 -11.47 4.96
CA ASP A 667 4.23 -10.62 4.22
C ASP A 667 5.57 -11.35 4.05
N LEU A 668 6.08 -11.39 2.83
CA LEU A 668 7.39 -11.91 2.49
C LEU A 668 8.24 -10.78 1.92
N GLU A 669 9.40 -10.56 2.54
CA GLU A 669 10.46 -9.73 2.02
C GLU A 669 11.62 -10.64 1.58
N PHE A 670 11.93 -10.63 0.29
CA PHE A 670 13.08 -11.31 -0.30
C PHE A 670 14.19 -10.29 -0.55
N ILE A 671 15.30 -10.49 0.15
CA ILE A 671 16.50 -9.67 0.05
C ILE A 671 17.58 -10.51 -0.62
N LYS A 672 18.13 -10.00 -1.72
CA LYS A 672 19.44 -10.40 -2.21
C LYS A 672 20.45 -9.37 -1.72
N GLU A 673 21.33 -9.81 -0.83
CA GLU A 673 22.42 -8.97 -0.37
C GLU A 673 23.43 -8.65 -1.47
N HIS A 674 24.10 -7.51 -1.28
CA HIS A 674 25.17 -7.10 -2.18
C HIS A 674 26.30 -8.15 -2.19
N GLN A 675 26.92 -8.42 -3.35
CA GLN A 675 27.91 -9.51 -3.52
C GLN A 675 29.06 -9.47 -2.49
N TYR A 676 29.54 -8.26 -2.18
CA TYR A 676 30.60 -7.98 -1.20
C TYR A 676 30.09 -7.65 0.22
N LYS A 677 28.78 -7.79 0.49
CA LYS A 677 28.27 -7.67 1.86
C LYS A 677 28.69 -8.89 2.66
N GLU A 678 29.26 -8.63 3.83
CA GLU A 678 29.68 -9.64 4.79
C GLU A 678 29.07 -9.37 6.17
N PHE A 679 28.75 -10.45 6.87
CA PHE A 679 28.48 -10.46 8.29
C PHE A 679 29.46 -11.43 8.96
N GLU A 680 30.15 -10.95 9.99
CA GLU A 680 31.16 -11.72 10.73
C GLU A 680 30.59 -13.05 11.26
N HIS A 681 29.38 -12.99 11.82
CA HIS A 681 28.64 -14.14 12.35
C HIS A 681 27.16 -14.04 11.97
N ILE A 682 26.47 -15.19 11.97
CA ILE A 682 25.02 -15.22 11.73
C ILE A 682 24.25 -14.40 12.78
N ASP A 683 24.73 -14.35 14.02
CA ASP A 683 24.13 -13.54 15.09
C ASP A 683 24.20 -12.03 14.83
N SER A 684 25.21 -11.58 14.08
CA SER A 684 25.31 -10.18 13.64
C SER A 684 24.23 -9.85 12.61
N LEU A 685 23.90 -10.79 11.72
CA LEU A 685 22.78 -10.67 10.79
C LEU A 685 21.45 -10.70 11.54
N TRP A 686 21.24 -11.68 12.42
CA TRP A 686 20.05 -11.74 13.29
C TRP A 686 19.82 -10.44 14.04
N SER A 687 20.86 -9.90 14.65
CA SER A 687 20.80 -8.62 15.37
C SER A 687 20.44 -7.45 14.45
N SER A 688 20.89 -7.46 13.20
CA SER A 688 20.54 -6.43 12.20
C SER A 688 19.06 -6.48 11.85
N GLU A 689 18.54 -7.66 11.51
CA GLU A 689 17.15 -7.85 11.11
C GLU A 689 16.17 -7.63 12.27
N ILE A 690 16.50 -8.15 13.46
CA ILE A 690 15.74 -7.89 14.69
C ILE A 690 15.66 -6.38 14.96
N LYS A 691 16.80 -5.68 14.88
CA LYS A 691 16.82 -4.22 15.07
C LYS A 691 15.99 -3.52 14.00
N TYR A 692 16.02 -3.97 12.75
CA TYR A 692 15.20 -3.38 11.69
C TYR A 692 13.70 -3.48 12.02
N ILE A 693 13.24 -4.64 12.49
CA ILE A 693 11.85 -4.86 12.91
C ILE A 693 11.52 -4.03 14.17
N GLN A 694 12.41 -3.98 15.16
CA GLN A 694 12.19 -3.26 16.42
C GLN A 694 12.30 -1.72 16.31
N LYS A 695 13.13 -1.20 15.38
CA LYS A 695 13.52 0.22 15.28
C LYS A 695 12.31 1.16 15.19
N THR A 696 11.20 0.67 14.67
CA THR A 696 10.01 1.48 14.44
C THR A 696 9.05 1.48 15.64
N ASN A 697 9.07 0.45 16.51
CA ASN A 697 7.89 0.12 17.34
C ASN A 697 8.16 -0.41 18.76
N HIS A 698 9.38 -0.32 19.30
CA HIS A 698 9.70 -0.70 20.70
C HIS A 698 9.26 -2.12 21.11
N LEU A 699 9.09 -3.02 20.13
CA LEU A 699 8.63 -4.39 20.34
C LEU A 699 9.60 -5.19 21.19
N VAL A 700 9.07 -6.02 22.08
CA VAL A 700 9.86 -6.97 22.88
C VAL A 700 9.84 -8.35 22.23
N ILE A 701 10.94 -9.09 22.33
CA ILE A 701 11.00 -10.49 21.90
C ILE A 701 10.38 -11.34 23.01
N LEU A 702 9.31 -12.06 22.70
CA LEU A 702 8.64 -12.99 23.61
C LEU A 702 9.22 -14.38 23.51
N ASP A 703 9.54 -14.82 22.29
CA ASP A 703 10.16 -16.10 22.00
C ASP A 703 11.08 -15.98 20.78
N SER A 704 12.14 -16.78 20.75
CA SER A 704 13.05 -16.87 19.61
C SER A 704 13.78 -18.20 19.59
N SER A 705 13.88 -18.82 18.42
CA SER A 705 14.68 -20.03 18.23
C SER A 705 15.36 -20.04 16.87
N SER A 706 16.61 -20.52 16.82
CA SER A 706 17.37 -20.63 15.58
C SER A 706 17.66 -22.09 15.23
N THR A 707 17.68 -22.38 13.93
CA THR A 707 17.99 -23.70 13.40
C THR A 707 18.94 -23.58 12.21
N LYS A 708 19.72 -24.64 11.96
CA LYS A 708 20.58 -24.76 10.78
C LYS A 708 20.37 -26.13 10.13
N LYS A 709 20.06 -26.14 8.83
CA LYS A 709 19.91 -27.36 8.03
C LYS A 709 20.71 -27.21 6.73
N GLY A 710 21.87 -27.87 6.66
CA GLY A 710 22.80 -27.70 5.53
C GLY A 710 23.38 -26.29 5.48
N ASP A 711 23.18 -25.61 4.35
CA ASP A 711 23.56 -24.21 4.08
C ASP A 711 22.48 -23.19 4.43
N ILE A 712 21.33 -23.64 4.95
CA ILE A 712 20.20 -22.79 5.33
C ILE A 712 20.23 -22.53 6.84
N PHE A 713 20.18 -21.26 7.22
CA PHE A 713 19.99 -20.80 8.59
C PHE A 713 18.59 -20.20 8.73
N SER A 714 17.89 -20.53 9.80
CA SER A 714 16.56 -19.99 10.08
C SER A 714 16.47 -19.46 11.50
N LEU A 715 15.72 -18.38 11.68
CA LEU A 715 15.41 -17.77 12.97
C LEU A 715 13.91 -17.49 13.04
N ASP A 716 13.22 -18.20 13.91
CA ASP A 716 11.81 -17.97 14.24
C ASP A 716 11.74 -17.03 15.46
N ILE A 717 10.93 -15.98 15.38
CA ILE A 717 10.82 -14.94 16.42
C ILE A 717 9.36 -14.55 16.61
N VAL A 718 8.95 -14.40 17.88
CA VAL A 718 7.66 -13.81 18.24
C VAL A 718 7.93 -12.49 18.95
N PHE A 719 7.47 -11.40 18.34
CA PHE A 719 7.49 -10.06 18.92
C PHE A 719 6.14 -9.75 19.57
N GLY A 720 6.15 -9.00 20.67
CA GLY A 720 4.95 -8.54 21.37
C GLY A 720 5.12 -7.16 22.01
N ASP A 721 4.05 -6.72 22.67
CA ASP A 721 4.01 -5.57 23.58
C ASP A 721 3.46 -6.02 24.93
N THR A 722 3.96 -5.46 26.04
CA THR A 722 3.53 -5.85 27.39
C THR A 722 2.06 -5.53 27.70
N ASN A 723 1.41 -4.66 26.92
CA ASN A 723 0.02 -4.22 27.09
C ASN A 723 -0.91 -4.76 25.99
N SER A 724 -0.46 -5.74 25.21
CA SER A 724 -1.28 -6.40 24.20
C SER A 724 -1.05 -7.91 24.20
N THR A 725 -2.11 -8.64 23.90
CA THR A 725 -2.06 -10.07 23.62
C THR A 725 -1.64 -10.36 22.18
N ARG A 726 -1.72 -9.38 21.28
CA ARG A 726 -1.34 -9.52 19.87
C ARG A 726 0.18 -9.64 19.74
N THR A 727 0.60 -10.34 18.69
CA THR A 727 2.02 -10.59 18.40
C THR A 727 2.32 -10.36 16.92
N ILE A 728 3.59 -10.09 16.62
CA ILE A 728 4.13 -10.17 15.27
C ILE A 728 5.02 -11.40 15.22
N ILE A 729 4.66 -12.36 14.37
CA ILE A 729 5.40 -13.60 14.18
C ILE A 729 6.29 -13.39 12.96
N ALA A 730 7.59 -13.58 13.12
CA ALA A 730 8.57 -13.44 12.05
C ALA A 730 9.41 -14.72 11.89
N LYS A 731 9.75 -15.04 10.65
CA LYS A 731 10.72 -16.09 10.33
C LYS A 731 11.72 -15.56 9.32
N ILE A 732 12.99 -15.58 9.71
CA ILE A 732 14.10 -15.13 8.88
C ILE A 732 14.85 -16.35 8.38
N ILE A 733 15.04 -16.47 7.07
CA ILE A 733 15.71 -17.62 6.44
C ILE A 733 16.85 -17.09 5.59
N VAL A 734 18.06 -17.56 5.81
CA VAL A 734 19.27 -17.17 5.10
C VAL A 734 19.80 -18.37 4.32
N LYS A 735 19.95 -18.20 3.00
CA LYS A 735 20.63 -19.15 2.10
C LYS A 735 21.56 -18.37 1.17
N HIS A 736 22.87 -18.59 1.29
CA HIS A 736 23.89 -17.85 0.54
C HIS A 736 23.78 -16.32 0.70
N ALA A 737 23.51 -15.56 -0.37
CA ALA A 737 23.27 -14.11 -0.34
C ALA A 737 21.79 -13.75 -0.22
N SER A 738 20.90 -14.75 -0.13
CA SER A 738 19.46 -14.53 -0.02
C SER A 738 18.99 -14.57 1.43
N ILE A 739 18.20 -13.58 1.81
CA ILE A 739 17.52 -13.49 3.09
C ILE A 739 16.02 -13.38 2.79
N TYR A 740 15.22 -14.23 3.43
CA TYR A 740 13.76 -14.20 3.37
C TYR A 740 13.25 -13.81 4.75
N VAL A 741 12.41 -12.78 4.82
CA VAL A 741 11.77 -12.34 6.07
C VAL A 741 10.26 -12.52 5.89
N LEU A 742 9.73 -13.58 6.50
CA LEU A 742 8.29 -13.83 6.60
C LEU A 742 7.76 -13.11 7.84
N LYS A 743 6.63 -12.41 7.73
CA LYS A 743 5.95 -11.71 8.84
C LYS A 743 4.44 -11.92 8.77
N THR A 744 3.81 -12.07 9.94
CA THR A 744 2.35 -12.06 10.07
C THR A 744 1.94 -11.59 11.47
N THR A 745 0.65 -11.34 11.67
CA THR A 745 0.08 -10.96 12.96
C THR A 745 -0.55 -12.18 13.62
N GLY A 746 -0.22 -12.44 14.88
CA GLY A 746 -0.78 -13.49 15.71
C GLY A 746 -1.26 -12.97 17.08
N ASP A 747 -1.41 -13.88 18.04
CA ASP A 747 -1.56 -13.55 19.45
C ASP A 747 -0.79 -14.54 20.33
N SER A 748 -0.65 -14.20 21.61
CA SER A 748 0.06 -14.98 22.64
C SER A 748 -0.83 -16.04 23.30
N ILE A 749 -2.09 -16.17 22.88
CA ILE A 749 -3.11 -17.02 23.51
C ILE A 749 -3.33 -18.30 22.69
N SER A 750 -3.39 -18.17 21.38
CA SER A 750 -3.79 -19.21 20.44
C SER A 750 -2.67 -19.58 19.47
N GLN A 751 -2.79 -20.77 18.91
CA GLN A 751 -1.84 -21.23 17.91
C GLN A 751 -2.10 -20.50 16.57
N PRO A 752 -1.05 -20.29 15.76
CA PRO A 752 -1.22 -19.82 14.39
C PRO A 752 -2.19 -20.72 13.64
N SER A 753 -2.96 -20.13 12.73
CA SER A 753 -3.88 -20.88 11.88
C SER A 753 -3.17 -21.92 11.02
N LYS A 754 -3.94 -22.82 10.40
CA LYS A 754 -3.40 -23.78 9.43
C LYS A 754 -2.71 -23.08 8.25
N PHE A 755 -3.25 -21.96 7.77
CA PHE A 755 -2.62 -21.18 6.70
C PHE A 755 -1.23 -20.69 7.10
N ILE A 756 -1.12 -20.04 8.26
CA ILE A 756 0.14 -19.46 8.75
C ILE A 756 1.15 -20.56 9.06
N SER A 757 0.78 -21.53 9.88
CA SER A 757 1.67 -22.63 10.29
C SER A 757 2.20 -23.40 9.08
N GLN A 758 1.32 -23.83 8.17
CA GLN A 758 1.74 -24.62 7.00
C GLN A 758 2.65 -23.80 6.07
N PHE A 759 2.38 -22.51 5.88
CA PHE A 759 3.25 -21.64 5.07
C PHE A 759 4.64 -21.49 5.70
N PHE A 760 4.72 -21.17 7.00
CA PHE A 760 5.99 -20.96 7.71
C PHE A 760 6.81 -22.26 7.82
N GLU A 761 6.16 -23.41 8.04
CA GLU A 761 6.83 -24.70 8.21
C GLU A 761 7.37 -25.28 6.90
N THR A 762 6.63 -25.09 5.79
CA THR A 762 6.98 -25.70 4.49
C THR A 762 7.77 -24.77 3.57
N PHE A 763 7.96 -23.49 3.94
CA PHE A 763 8.76 -22.55 3.16
C PHE A 763 10.19 -23.04 2.97
N THR A 764 10.56 -23.26 1.71
CA THR A 764 11.87 -23.80 1.34
C THR A 764 12.47 -23.00 0.19
N PRO A 765 13.59 -22.28 0.38
CA PRO A 765 14.32 -21.65 -0.71
C PRO A 765 14.75 -22.66 -1.78
N PHE A 766 14.71 -22.27 -3.05
CA PHE A 766 15.18 -23.11 -4.16
C PHE A 766 16.65 -23.49 -4.00
N ASP A 767 17.04 -24.56 -4.68
CA ASP A 767 18.45 -24.95 -4.83
C ASP A 767 19.17 -24.20 -5.96
N THR A 768 18.95 -22.88 -6.00
CA THR A 768 19.60 -21.97 -6.95
C THR A 768 20.69 -21.19 -6.24
N LEU A 769 21.87 -21.09 -6.84
CA LEU A 769 22.95 -20.26 -6.31
C LEU A 769 22.63 -18.78 -6.54
N ILE A 770 22.26 -18.07 -5.48
CA ILE A 770 22.03 -16.62 -5.48
C ILE A 770 23.12 -15.96 -4.66
N GLY A 771 24.17 -15.48 -5.35
CA GLY A 771 25.35 -14.90 -4.72
C GLY A 771 26.13 -15.91 -3.87
N SER A 772 27.27 -15.47 -3.33
CA SER A 772 28.03 -16.25 -2.35
C SER A 772 27.53 -15.98 -0.94
N SER A 773 27.78 -16.90 0.00
CA SER A 773 27.36 -16.76 1.39
C SER A 773 27.70 -15.38 1.98
N VAL A 774 26.75 -14.77 2.68
CA VAL A 774 27.00 -13.54 3.45
C VAL A 774 27.95 -13.74 4.64
N LEU A 775 28.29 -14.99 4.98
CA LEU A 775 29.25 -15.37 6.02
C LEU A 775 30.62 -15.78 5.44
N ALA A 776 30.80 -15.68 4.12
CA ALA A 776 32.08 -15.96 3.48
C ALA A 776 32.96 -14.71 3.48
N ASP A 777 34.27 -14.92 3.65
CA ASP A 777 35.30 -13.88 3.54
C ASP A 777 35.27 -13.22 2.16
N LYS A 778 34.86 -11.94 2.10
CA LYS A 778 34.73 -11.18 0.85
C LYS A 778 36.01 -10.46 0.45
N SER A 779 36.97 -10.37 1.36
CA SER A 779 38.25 -9.69 1.16
C SER A 779 39.11 -10.43 0.12
N GLU A 780 39.21 -11.76 0.20
CA GLU A 780 39.92 -12.56 -0.82
C GLU A 780 39.27 -12.43 -2.20
N MET A 781 37.93 -12.47 -2.22
CA MET A 781 37.15 -12.34 -3.45
C MET A 781 37.40 -10.99 -4.14
N PHE A 782 37.52 -9.91 -3.36
CA PHE A 782 37.81 -8.57 -3.87
C PHE A 782 39.19 -8.50 -4.54
N PHE A 783 40.24 -9.02 -3.89
CA PHE A 783 41.58 -9.00 -4.48
C PHE A 783 41.67 -9.88 -5.72
N ASN A 784 41.03 -11.05 -5.71
CA ASN A 784 40.98 -11.91 -6.89
C ASN A 784 40.26 -11.21 -8.06
N ALA A 785 39.20 -10.44 -7.79
CA ALA A 785 38.44 -9.73 -8.82
C ALA A 785 39.20 -8.53 -9.40
N ILE A 786 39.81 -7.67 -8.57
CA ILE A 786 40.49 -6.44 -9.04
C ILE A 786 41.75 -6.72 -9.87
N TYR A 787 42.42 -7.85 -9.61
CA TYR A 787 43.57 -8.34 -10.36
C TYR A 787 43.19 -9.38 -11.43
N SER A 788 41.90 -9.68 -11.61
CA SER A 788 41.46 -10.59 -12.65
C SER A 788 41.57 -9.97 -14.05
N ASN A 789 41.62 -10.84 -15.06
CA ASN A 789 41.48 -10.43 -16.47
C ASN A 789 40.03 -10.17 -16.88
N ASP A 790 39.06 -10.38 -15.98
CA ASP A 790 37.65 -10.15 -16.25
C ASP A 790 37.29 -8.69 -15.93
N SER A 791 37.03 -7.90 -16.97
CA SER A 791 36.69 -6.48 -16.82
C SER A 791 35.41 -6.27 -16.02
N ILE A 792 34.46 -7.21 -16.05
CA ILE A 792 33.19 -7.10 -15.33
C ILE A 792 33.43 -7.33 -13.84
N GLU A 793 34.14 -8.40 -13.45
CA GLU A 793 34.47 -8.65 -12.04
C GLU A 793 35.29 -7.51 -11.43
N LYS A 794 36.23 -6.96 -12.20
CA LYS A 794 37.01 -5.79 -11.81
C LYS A 794 36.14 -4.56 -11.57
N GLU A 795 35.21 -4.27 -12.49
CA GLU A 795 34.25 -3.17 -12.35
C GLU A 795 33.40 -3.34 -11.09
N ARG A 796 32.84 -4.54 -10.89
CA ARG A 796 32.05 -4.88 -9.70
C ARG A 796 32.85 -4.61 -8.43
N ALA A 797 34.09 -5.09 -8.36
CA ALA A 797 34.96 -4.92 -7.20
C ALA A 797 35.25 -3.44 -6.91
N LEU A 798 35.58 -2.65 -7.94
CA LEU A 798 35.90 -1.22 -7.79
C LEU A 798 34.69 -0.39 -7.36
N GLU A 799 33.53 -0.59 -7.97
CA GLU A 799 32.29 0.09 -7.56
C GLU A 799 31.90 -0.32 -6.13
N SER A 800 32.09 -1.59 -5.78
CA SER A 800 31.83 -2.12 -4.43
C SER A 800 32.78 -1.55 -3.37
N ALA A 801 34.04 -1.29 -3.71
CA ALA A 801 35.04 -0.78 -2.77
C ALA A 801 34.74 0.63 -2.26
N LYS A 802 33.87 1.40 -2.93
CA LYS A 802 33.44 2.72 -2.48
C LYS A 802 32.70 2.69 -1.13
N SER A 803 32.01 1.58 -0.81
CA SER A 803 31.17 1.53 0.40
C SER A 803 30.85 0.14 0.96
N ARG A 804 31.16 -0.95 0.25
CA ARG A 804 30.67 -2.30 0.58
C ARG A 804 31.78 -3.29 0.92
N VAL A 805 32.93 -3.20 0.27
CA VAL A 805 34.13 -3.95 0.68
C VAL A 805 34.69 -3.25 1.92
N ILE A 806 34.71 -3.94 3.06
CA ILE A 806 35.18 -3.36 4.32
C ILE A 806 36.18 -4.32 4.93
N PHE A 807 37.40 -3.84 5.18
CA PHE A 807 38.41 -4.57 5.94
C PHE A 807 38.33 -4.18 7.41
N ASN A 808 38.27 -5.19 8.28
CA ASN A 808 38.12 -5.04 9.73
C ASN A 808 39.35 -5.57 10.47
N LYS A 809 39.31 -5.53 11.80
CA LYS A 809 40.46 -5.83 12.66
C LYS A 809 41.11 -7.19 12.38
N ASP A 810 40.31 -8.20 12.03
CA ASP A 810 40.75 -9.58 11.84
C ASP A 810 41.31 -9.87 10.43
N ASP A 811 41.29 -8.88 9.52
CA ASP A 811 41.82 -8.98 8.15
C ASP A 811 43.35 -8.78 8.05
N GLY A 812 44.08 -9.03 9.14
CA GLY A 812 45.53 -8.85 9.23
C GLY A 812 46.33 -9.57 8.14
N LYS A 813 45.79 -10.68 7.59
CA LYS A 813 46.39 -11.44 6.47
C LYS A 813 46.40 -10.68 5.14
N TYR A 814 45.52 -9.69 4.96
CA TYR A 814 45.39 -8.93 3.71
C TYR A 814 46.15 -7.61 3.71
N VAL A 815 46.80 -7.24 4.82
CA VAL A 815 47.51 -5.95 4.96
C VAL A 815 48.52 -5.72 3.85
N ASP A 816 49.32 -6.74 3.50
CA ASP A 816 50.32 -6.63 2.43
C ASP A 816 49.67 -6.38 1.06
N GLN A 817 48.58 -7.09 0.76
CA GLN A 817 47.85 -6.93 -0.49
C GLN A 817 47.13 -5.58 -0.57
N LEU A 818 46.56 -5.11 0.54
CA LEU A 818 45.88 -3.82 0.64
C LEU A 818 46.88 -2.67 0.44
N MET A 819 48.03 -2.72 1.12
CA MET A 819 49.13 -1.75 0.94
C MET A 819 49.63 -1.74 -0.51
N GLN A 820 49.89 -2.91 -1.10
CA GLN A 820 50.31 -3.02 -2.51
C GLN A 820 49.26 -2.47 -3.47
N THR A 821 47.98 -2.72 -3.23
CA THR A 821 46.88 -2.23 -4.07
C THR A 821 46.79 -0.70 -4.00
N ILE A 822 46.84 -0.11 -2.81
CA ILE A 822 46.78 1.35 -2.63
C ILE A 822 47.96 2.05 -3.33
N THR A 823 49.16 1.47 -3.30
CA THR A 823 50.36 2.05 -3.91
C THR A 823 50.41 1.85 -5.43
N ASN A 824 50.18 0.62 -5.91
CA ASN A 824 50.54 0.23 -7.27
C ASN A 824 49.36 0.14 -8.23
N TYR A 825 48.12 0.02 -7.74
CA TYR A 825 46.97 -0.14 -8.61
C TYR A 825 46.52 1.21 -9.21
N PRO A 826 46.34 1.32 -10.53
CA PRO A 826 45.95 2.58 -11.18
C PRO A 826 44.44 2.80 -11.11
N PHE A 827 43.96 3.44 -10.04
CA PHE A 827 42.55 3.85 -9.91
C PHE A 827 42.23 4.96 -10.92
N GLY A 828 41.26 4.71 -11.81
CA GLY A 828 40.72 5.73 -12.70
C GLY A 828 39.95 6.83 -11.95
N SER A 829 39.65 7.94 -12.64
CA SER A 829 38.90 9.08 -12.05
C SER A 829 37.59 8.68 -11.39
N ASP A 830 36.93 7.65 -11.94
CA ASP A 830 35.62 7.18 -11.50
C ASP A 830 35.68 6.34 -10.20
N TYR A 831 36.90 6.01 -9.72
CA TYR A 831 37.14 5.15 -8.55
C TYR A 831 38.09 5.78 -7.52
N ILE A 832 38.21 7.10 -7.51
CA ILE A 832 38.98 7.83 -6.48
C ILE A 832 38.45 7.50 -5.08
N GLU A 833 37.13 7.48 -4.92
CA GLU A 833 36.44 7.14 -3.67
C GLU A 833 36.74 5.70 -3.20
N ALA A 834 36.99 4.77 -4.13
CA ALA A 834 37.39 3.41 -3.77
C ALA A 834 38.78 3.41 -3.11
N LYS A 835 39.75 4.13 -3.69
CA LYS A 835 41.09 4.25 -3.08
C LYS A 835 41.03 4.96 -1.73
N GLU A 836 40.22 6.02 -1.62
CA GLU A 836 39.98 6.72 -0.35
C GLU A 836 39.48 5.74 0.73
N GLN A 837 38.47 4.93 0.40
CA GLN A 837 37.89 3.96 1.33
C GLN A 837 38.88 2.88 1.74
N LEU A 838 39.68 2.34 0.81
CA LEU A 838 40.73 1.35 1.12
C LEU A 838 41.80 1.91 2.08
N ILE A 839 42.19 3.18 1.92
CA ILE A 839 43.10 3.87 2.85
C ILE A 839 42.44 3.99 4.24
N MET A 840 41.17 4.39 4.30
CA MET A 840 40.45 4.50 5.57
C MET A 840 40.26 3.15 6.28
N ASP A 841 40.15 2.06 5.51
CA ASP A 841 40.00 0.70 6.03
C ASP A 841 41.30 0.14 6.59
N LEU A 842 42.47 0.48 6.02
CA LEU A 842 43.77 0.15 6.64
C LEU A 842 43.83 0.60 8.10
N GLY A 843 43.29 1.78 8.41
CA GLY A 843 43.28 2.32 9.77
C GLY A 843 42.48 1.48 10.78
N LYS A 844 41.63 0.55 10.33
CA LYS A 844 40.84 -0.35 11.18
C LYS A 844 41.55 -1.65 11.53
N ILE A 845 42.61 -2.02 10.79
CA ILE A 845 43.34 -3.27 10.94
C ILE A 845 44.45 -3.10 11.98
N ASP A 846 44.66 -4.11 12.83
CA ASP A 846 45.71 -4.12 13.87
C ASP A 846 47.01 -4.71 13.31
N ASN A 847 47.97 -3.87 12.92
CA ASN A 847 49.28 -4.31 12.42
C ASN A 847 50.35 -3.22 12.53
N ASP A 848 51.48 -3.54 13.17
CA ASP A 848 52.60 -2.60 13.41
C ASP A 848 53.19 -1.96 12.14
N ARG A 849 52.98 -2.56 10.96
CA ARG A 849 53.48 -2.04 9.67
C ARG A 849 52.61 -0.94 9.07
N ILE A 850 51.38 -0.77 9.54
CA ILE A 850 50.42 0.20 8.98
C ILE A 850 50.85 1.64 9.26
N ILE A 851 51.27 1.94 10.49
CA ILE A 851 51.69 3.31 10.86
C ILE A 851 52.89 3.79 10.01
N PRO A 852 54.00 3.03 9.86
CA PRO A 852 55.09 3.39 8.95
C PRO A 852 54.64 3.53 7.49
N PHE A 853 53.73 2.67 7.02
CA PHE A 853 53.22 2.75 5.65
C PHE A 853 52.41 4.02 5.42
N LEU A 854 51.45 4.34 6.29
CA LEU A 854 50.63 5.55 6.21
C LEU A 854 51.50 6.81 6.23
N GLU A 855 52.55 6.84 7.06
CA GLU A 855 53.55 7.93 7.06
C GLU A 855 54.26 8.05 5.71
N SER A 856 54.66 6.94 5.09
CA SER A 856 55.33 6.94 3.78
C SER A 856 54.40 7.25 2.61
N LEU A 857 53.11 6.92 2.73
CA LEU A 857 52.11 7.13 1.69
C LEU A 857 51.73 8.60 1.56
N TYR A 858 51.65 9.32 2.68
CA TYR A 858 51.14 10.70 2.74
C TYR A 858 51.82 11.68 1.75
N PRO A 859 53.16 11.74 1.63
CA PRO A 859 53.82 12.60 0.63
C PRO A 859 53.57 12.16 -0.82
N THR A 860 53.27 10.88 -1.07
CA THR A 860 53.08 10.35 -2.42
C THR A 860 51.70 10.66 -3.01
N VAL A 861 50.77 11.13 -2.18
CA VAL A 861 49.39 11.50 -2.55
C VAL A 861 49.09 12.99 -2.32
N GLU A 862 50.14 13.82 -2.31
CA GLU A 862 50.04 15.27 -2.04
C GLU A 862 49.21 16.06 -3.05
N ASP A 863 48.99 15.50 -4.25
CA ASP A 863 48.13 16.08 -5.29
C ASP A 863 46.63 15.87 -5.03
N THR A 864 46.26 15.05 -4.05
CA THR A 864 44.89 14.64 -3.77
C THR A 864 44.56 14.73 -2.27
N ALA A 865 44.06 15.90 -1.83
CA ALA A 865 43.74 16.18 -0.43
C ALA A 865 42.80 15.15 0.23
N MET A 866 41.89 14.56 -0.53
CA MET A 866 41.00 13.49 -0.08
C MET A 866 41.78 12.26 0.45
N TYR A 867 42.84 11.83 -0.25
CA TYR A 867 43.69 10.73 0.19
C TYR A 867 44.53 11.11 1.41
N GLN A 868 45.06 12.33 1.46
CA GLN A 868 45.76 12.83 2.65
C GLN A 868 44.84 12.82 3.89
N ILE A 869 43.60 13.28 3.77
CA ILE A 869 42.61 13.24 4.85
C ILE A 869 42.28 11.80 5.24
N ALA A 870 42.13 10.89 4.27
CA ALA A 870 41.91 9.47 4.54
C ALA A 870 43.08 8.84 5.32
N VAL A 871 44.34 9.16 4.98
CA VAL A 871 45.53 8.72 5.72
C VAL A 871 45.52 9.23 7.15
N LEU A 872 45.23 10.53 7.35
CA LEU A 872 45.16 11.11 8.70
C LEU A 872 44.05 10.46 9.54
N ARG A 873 42.88 10.22 8.96
CA ARG A 873 41.79 9.48 9.63
C ARG A 873 42.21 8.05 9.97
N ALA A 874 42.92 7.36 9.07
CA ALA A 874 43.40 6.02 9.30
C ALA A 874 44.39 5.97 10.48
N LEU A 875 45.30 6.94 10.60
CA LEU A 875 46.20 7.07 11.75
C LEU A 875 45.46 7.30 13.07
N ILE A 876 44.39 8.10 13.07
CA ILE A 876 43.56 8.31 14.28
C ILE A 876 42.88 7.00 14.71
N ARG A 877 42.39 6.22 13.74
CA ARG A 877 41.70 4.94 13.98
C ARG A 877 42.61 3.83 14.54
N GLN A 878 43.92 3.91 14.37
CA GLN A 878 44.87 2.98 14.99
C GLN A 878 44.87 3.06 16.53
N LYS A 879 44.33 4.15 17.12
CA LYS A 879 44.24 4.33 18.58
C LYS A 879 45.56 4.11 19.32
N ASP A 880 46.66 4.47 18.67
CA ASP A 880 48.02 4.33 19.20
C ASP A 880 48.73 5.70 19.33
N LYS A 881 49.61 5.82 20.32
CA LYS A 881 50.34 7.07 20.60
C LYS A 881 51.38 7.39 19.54
N GLU A 882 52.05 6.40 18.97
CA GLU A 882 52.96 6.60 17.84
C GLU A 882 52.18 7.10 16.61
N ALA A 883 51.04 6.48 16.29
CA ALA A 883 50.17 6.92 15.19
C ALA A 883 49.76 8.39 15.32
N LEU A 884 49.40 8.84 16.52
CA LEU A 884 49.05 10.25 16.76
C LEU A 884 50.25 11.20 16.68
N ASN A 885 51.45 10.76 17.06
CA ASN A 885 52.67 11.53 16.81
C ASN A 885 52.94 11.66 15.32
N LYS A 886 52.69 10.61 14.52
CA LYS A 886 52.78 10.67 13.05
C LYS A 886 51.72 11.59 12.46
N PHE A 887 50.47 11.51 12.91
CA PHE A 887 49.38 12.43 12.51
C PHE A 887 49.83 13.90 12.61
N ILE A 888 50.41 14.30 13.73
CA ILE A 888 50.91 15.67 13.91
C ILE A 888 52.12 15.98 13.02
N LYS A 889 53.05 15.03 12.89
CA LYS A 889 54.21 15.20 12.00
C LYS A 889 53.79 15.39 10.54
N LEU A 890 52.75 14.70 10.08
CA LEU A 890 52.25 14.82 8.72
C LEU A 890 51.49 16.13 8.49
N LEU A 891 50.75 16.62 9.48
CA LEU A 891 50.19 17.98 9.43
C LEU A 891 51.27 19.07 9.35
N ASP A 892 52.43 18.87 10.00
CA ASP A 892 53.58 19.78 9.86
C ASP A 892 54.24 19.69 8.47
N TYR A 893 54.13 18.54 7.79
CA TYR A 893 54.66 18.34 6.44
C TYR A 893 53.79 19.05 5.39
N ASP A 894 52.50 18.77 5.39
CA ASP A 894 51.52 19.39 4.48
C ASP A 894 50.11 19.33 5.08
N ILE A 895 49.36 20.45 5.03
CA ILE A 895 48.04 20.57 5.67
C ILE A 895 46.96 20.41 4.60
N PRO A 896 46.20 19.30 4.61
CA PRO A 896 45.24 19.02 3.55
C PRO A 896 43.97 19.84 3.79
N LEU A 897 43.42 20.38 2.69
CA LEU A 897 42.15 21.11 2.68
C LEU A 897 41.14 20.32 1.85
N GLY A 898 40.08 19.86 2.50
CA GLY A 898 39.00 19.12 1.84
C GLY A 898 38.19 20.04 0.91
N SER A 899 37.55 19.43 -0.11
CA SER A 899 36.57 20.15 -0.94
C SER A 899 35.32 20.53 -0.16
N ASN A 900 35.02 19.81 0.93
CA ASN A 900 33.94 20.12 1.85
C ASN A 900 34.51 20.55 3.22
N LYS A 901 33.97 21.64 3.79
CA LYS A 901 34.33 22.12 5.14
C LYS A 901 34.09 21.08 6.23
N ASP A 902 33.17 20.14 6.00
CA ASP A 902 32.89 19.06 6.95
C ASP A 902 33.98 17.96 6.97
N ASP A 903 34.86 17.89 5.96
CA ASP A 903 35.89 16.84 5.88
C ASP A 903 36.85 16.90 7.09
N ILE A 904 37.26 18.11 7.45
CA ILE A 904 38.13 18.37 8.61
C ILE A 904 37.36 18.16 9.92
N LYS A 905 36.08 18.55 9.97
CA LYS A 905 35.24 18.26 11.13
C LYS A 905 35.14 16.75 11.41
N TYR A 906 34.89 15.95 10.38
CA TYR A 906 34.85 14.48 10.51
C TYR A 906 36.21 13.87 10.84
N LEU A 907 37.32 14.47 10.38
CA LEU A 907 38.67 14.08 10.78
C LEU A 907 38.85 14.20 12.30
N PHE A 908 38.52 15.36 12.89
CA PHE A 908 38.65 15.56 14.33
C PHE A 908 37.60 14.81 15.15
N ARG A 909 36.40 14.58 14.59
CA ARG A 909 35.37 13.75 15.23
C ARG A 909 35.83 12.32 15.48
N ALA A 910 36.76 11.80 14.67
CA ALA A 910 37.33 10.46 14.90
C ALA A 910 38.06 10.32 16.25
N PHE A 911 38.40 11.43 16.93
CA PHE A 911 38.96 11.40 18.28
C PHE A 911 37.94 11.21 19.40
N GLU A 912 36.63 11.41 19.15
CA GLU A 912 35.58 11.34 20.17
C GLU A 912 35.53 9.96 20.86
N ASP A 913 35.83 8.88 20.13
CA ASP A 913 35.84 7.50 20.65
C ASP A 913 37.09 7.17 21.51
N SER A 914 38.04 8.10 21.62
CA SER A 914 39.31 7.89 22.34
C SER A 914 39.92 9.20 22.88
N LEU A 915 39.09 9.99 23.58
CA LEU A 915 39.49 11.29 24.17
C LEU A 915 40.79 11.22 25.00
N ALA A 916 40.97 10.19 25.83
CA ALA A 916 42.19 10.03 26.62
C ALA A 916 43.46 10.04 25.75
N LEU A 917 43.42 9.38 24.59
CA LEU A 917 44.53 9.33 23.65
C LEU A 917 44.67 10.64 22.85
N ALA A 918 43.55 11.28 22.50
CA ALA A 918 43.54 12.59 21.86
C ALA A 918 44.27 13.67 22.68
N SER A 919 44.41 13.51 24.00
CA SER A 919 45.23 14.42 24.83
C SER A 919 46.71 14.49 24.40
N THR A 920 47.24 13.45 23.74
CA THR A 920 48.66 13.34 23.36
C THR A 920 49.08 14.29 22.24
N ILE A 921 48.14 14.70 21.37
CA ILE A 921 48.42 15.67 20.31
C ILE A 921 48.42 17.12 20.82
N PHE A 922 47.90 17.34 22.02
CA PHE A 922 47.93 18.64 22.67
C PHE A 922 49.21 18.81 23.51
N PRO A 923 49.80 20.02 23.52
CA PRO A 923 49.24 21.25 22.97
C PRO A 923 49.74 21.55 21.54
N ARG A 924 50.45 20.63 20.87
CA ARG A 924 51.08 20.86 19.55
C ARG A 924 50.07 21.10 18.44
N VAL A 925 48.93 20.40 18.44
CA VAL A 925 47.89 20.62 17.42
C VAL A 925 47.33 22.05 17.43
N LEU A 926 47.50 22.82 18.51
CA LEU A 926 47.11 24.23 18.57
C LEU A 926 47.93 25.13 17.63
N ASP A 927 49.09 24.66 17.19
CA ASP A 927 49.90 25.39 16.22
C ASP A 927 49.24 25.46 14.83
N PHE A 928 48.21 24.63 14.55
CA PHE A 928 47.46 24.62 13.28
C PHE A 928 46.18 25.46 13.29
N THR A 929 45.83 26.12 14.40
CA THR A 929 44.58 26.91 14.47
C THR A 929 44.62 28.17 13.61
N PHE A 930 45.74 28.51 12.97
CA PHE A 930 45.79 29.57 11.97
C PHE A 930 45.00 29.21 10.70
N VAL A 931 44.84 27.90 10.41
CA VAL A 931 44.02 27.40 9.30
C VAL A 931 42.55 27.44 9.70
N ALA A 932 41.73 28.14 8.90
CA ALA A 932 40.35 28.44 9.24
C ALA A 932 39.49 27.18 9.49
N ASP A 933 39.62 26.17 8.63
CA ASP A 933 38.83 24.93 8.71
C ASP A 933 39.23 24.04 9.89
N TYR A 934 40.47 24.16 10.39
CA TYR A 934 40.99 23.38 11.53
C TYR A 934 40.71 24.04 12.88
N LYS A 935 40.62 25.38 12.90
CA LYS A 935 40.52 26.17 14.13
C LYS A 935 39.39 25.72 15.04
N LYS A 936 38.16 25.63 14.50
CA LYS A 936 36.97 25.31 15.30
C LYS A 936 37.01 23.85 15.82
N PRO A 937 37.22 22.82 14.97
CA PRO A 937 37.32 21.43 15.44
C PRO A 937 38.42 21.20 16.50
N ILE A 938 39.58 21.86 16.37
CA ILE A 938 40.67 21.73 17.35
C ILE A 938 40.24 22.28 18.72
N TYR A 939 39.63 23.47 18.76
CA TYR A 939 39.17 24.06 20.03
C TYR A 939 37.97 23.31 20.63
N GLU A 940 37.08 22.77 19.80
CA GLU A 940 35.98 21.88 20.23
C GLU A 940 36.55 20.66 20.96
N LEU A 941 37.52 19.96 20.34
CA LEU A 941 38.19 18.81 20.93
C LEU A 941 38.94 19.19 22.23
N LEU A 942 39.66 20.32 22.25
CA LEU A 942 40.34 20.79 23.46
C LEU A 942 39.35 21.05 24.61
N ALA A 943 38.21 21.68 24.33
CA ALA A 943 37.18 21.93 25.34
C ALA A 943 36.60 20.63 25.89
N GLN A 944 36.30 19.64 25.02
CA GLN A 944 35.85 18.31 25.45
C GLN A 944 36.90 17.60 26.34
N LEU A 945 38.18 17.73 26.00
CA LEU A 945 39.29 17.14 26.79
C LEU A 945 39.47 17.80 28.15
N ILE A 946 39.19 19.09 28.29
CA ILE A 946 39.21 19.80 29.57
C ILE A 946 38.01 19.39 30.41
N ASP A 947 36.81 19.40 29.82
CA ASP A 947 35.57 19.00 30.49
C ASP A 947 35.66 17.54 31.00
N SER A 948 36.34 16.66 30.25
CA SER A 948 36.59 15.26 30.62
C SER A 948 37.82 15.05 31.51
N ASN A 949 38.47 16.12 31.98
CA ASN A 949 39.66 16.11 32.85
C ASN A 949 40.88 15.36 32.25
N HIS A 950 40.97 15.23 30.92
CA HIS A 950 42.11 14.65 30.22
C HIS A 950 43.23 15.67 29.95
N ILE A 951 42.90 16.97 29.89
CA ILE A 951 43.88 18.07 29.78
C ILE A 951 43.66 19.06 30.92
N LYS A 952 44.73 19.35 31.67
CA LYS A 952 44.74 20.40 32.70
C LYS A 952 45.05 21.77 32.07
N PRO A 953 44.49 22.87 32.59
CA PRO A 953 44.78 24.24 32.13
C PRO A 953 46.27 24.57 31.99
N LYS A 954 47.10 24.09 32.91
CA LYS A 954 48.56 24.29 32.87
C LYS A 954 49.20 23.81 31.56
N GLN A 955 48.65 22.79 30.89
CA GLN A 955 49.22 22.18 29.67
C GLN A 955 49.06 23.05 28.43
N TYR A 956 47.99 23.84 28.31
CA TYR A 956 47.81 24.80 27.20
C TYR A 956 48.02 26.26 27.64
N ALA A 957 48.50 26.48 28.87
CA ALA A 957 48.74 27.81 29.41
C ALA A 957 49.65 28.67 28.53
N LYS A 958 50.60 28.10 27.77
CA LYS A 958 51.45 28.88 26.85
C LYS A 958 50.65 29.53 25.70
N PHE A 959 49.52 28.95 25.33
CA PHE A 959 48.64 29.41 24.23
C PHE A 959 47.54 30.37 24.70
N TYR A 960 47.38 30.64 26.00
CA TYR A 960 46.26 31.44 26.50
C TYR A 960 46.17 32.82 25.83
N LYS A 961 47.30 33.48 25.52
CA LYS A 961 47.31 34.79 24.84
C LYS A 961 46.79 34.71 23.41
N GLN A 962 47.10 33.62 22.70
CA GLN A 962 46.58 33.34 21.36
C GLN A 962 45.06 33.13 21.42
N ILE A 963 44.61 32.27 22.33
CA ILE A 963 43.18 31.99 22.55
C ILE A 963 42.43 33.29 22.90
N VAL A 964 42.97 34.13 23.80
CA VAL A 964 42.38 35.46 24.11
C VAL A 964 42.31 36.36 22.88
N ARG A 965 43.35 36.38 22.03
CA ARG A 965 43.36 37.21 20.82
C ARG A 965 42.29 36.76 19.82
N GLU A 966 42.17 35.46 19.61
CA GLU A 966 41.19 34.86 18.70
C GLU A 966 39.75 35.01 19.25
N ALA A 967 39.56 34.79 20.56
CA ALA A 967 38.30 35.06 21.24
C ALA A 967 37.89 36.54 21.13
N LYS A 968 38.83 37.49 21.20
CA LYS A 968 38.56 38.92 20.96
C LYS A 968 38.13 39.21 19.53
N ILE A 969 38.63 38.47 18.54
CA ILE A 969 38.21 38.62 17.14
C ILE A 969 36.78 38.11 16.99
N GLU A 970 36.49 36.92 17.52
CA GLU A 970 35.14 36.35 17.50
C GLU A 970 34.14 37.25 18.24
N LEU A 971 34.53 37.80 19.41
CA LEU A 971 33.70 38.74 20.16
C LEU A 971 33.45 40.04 19.38
N LYS A 972 34.43 40.54 18.62
CA LYS A 972 34.19 41.70 17.74
C LYS A 972 33.20 41.36 16.64
N SER A 973 33.28 40.16 16.07
CA SER A 973 32.29 39.68 15.08
C SER A 973 30.90 39.61 15.70
N GLN A 974 30.76 39.05 16.91
CA GLN A 974 29.49 39.02 17.66
C GLN A 974 28.94 40.43 17.90
N ILE A 975 29.75 41.36 18.41
CA ILE A 975 29.32 42.75 18.65
C ILE A 975 28.91 43.44 17.34
N SER A 976 29.69 43.26 16.28
CA SER A 976 29.37 43.83 14.95
C SER A 976 28.08 43.24 14.39
N TYR A 977 27.85 41.94 14.58
CA TYR A 977 26.61 41.26 14.20
C TYR A 977 25.42 41.83 14.97
N GLU A 978 25.51 41.94 16.29
CA GLU A 978 24.46 42.51 17.15
C GLU A 978 24.15 43.97 16.79
N GLN A 979 25.18 44.78 16.51
CA GLN A 979 24.99 46.18 16.07
C GLN A 979 24.30 46.26 14.71
N ALA A 980 24.70 45.42 13.76
CA ALA A 980 24.11 45.38 12.43
C ALA A 980 22.65 44.91 12.48
N GLU A 981 22.34 43.87 13.27
CA GLU A 981 20.97 43.39 13.42
C GLU A 981 20.10 44.37 14.23
N GLY A 982 20.64 44.99 15.28
CA GLY A 982 19.94 46.05 16.01
C GLY A 982 19.64 47.30 15.16
N ALA A 983 20.49 47.63 14.19
CA ALA A 983 20.21 48.68 13.21
C ALA A 983 19.07 48.27 12.25
N LYS A 984 19.07 47.03 11.75
CA LYS A 984 18.03 46.48 10.88
C LYS A 984 16.68 46.29 11.58
N GLU A 985 16.67 46.14 12.90
CA GLU A 985 15.44 45.97 13.70
C GLU A 985 14.51 47.19 13.60
N LYS A 986 15.06 48.37 13.31
CA LYS A 986 14.29 49.61 13.05
C LYS A 986 13.53 49.60 11.73
N ASP A 987 13.96 48.81 10.74
CA ASP A 987 13.44 48.81 9.37
C ASP A 987 12.62 47.56 8.99
N LYS A 988 12.54 46.53 9.86
CA LYS A 988 11.85 45.26 9.53
C LYS A 988 10.32 45.35 9.66
N THR A 989 9.64 45.09 8.54
CA THR A 989 8.22 44.77 8.47
C THR A 989 7.99 43.32 8.95
N TYR A 990 7.66 43.21 10.24
CA TYR A 990 6.96 42.08 10.86
C TYR A 990 7.75 40.81 11.26
N TYR A 991 8.85 40.42 10.59
CA TYR A 991 9.61 39.22 11.00
C TYR A 991 10.52 39.45 12.23
N TYR A 992 10.14 38.90 13.38
CA TYR A 992 10.92 38.90 14.61
C TYR A 992 12.00 37.81 14.58
N SER A 993 13.25 38.21 14.37
CA SER A 993 14.43 37.39 14.64
C SER A 993 15.19 38.06 15.78
N SER A 994 14.99 37.64 17.02
CA SER A 994 15.76 38.18 18.15
C SER A 994 17.21 37.70 18.01
N TYR A 995 18.07 38.55 17.44
CA TYR A 995 19.52 38.33 17.43
C TYR A 995 20.07 38.19 18.86
N LYS A 996 19.29 38.58 19.87
CA LYS A 996 19.59 38.48 21.29
C LYS A 996 19.40 37.07 21.87
N ASN A 997 18.99 36.08 21.10
CA ASN A 997 18.82 34.69 21.56
C ASN A 997 19.40 33.68 20.57
N LYS A 998 20.46 34.04 19.85
CA LYS A 998 21.10 33.16 18.87
C LYS A 998 22.12 32.22 19.51
N GLY A 999 22.78 32.69 20.58
CA GLY A 999 23.94 32.03 21.15
C GLY A 999 25.16 32.11 20.22
N ASN A 1000 26.31 31.68 20.72
CA ASN A 1000 27.53 31.56 19.93
C ASN A 1000 28.41 30.45 20.51
N ASP A 1001 28.26 29.23 19.98
CA ASP A 1001 28.98 28.04 20.47
C ASP A 1001 30.49 28.24 20.50
N PHE A 1002 31.04 29.03 19.57
CA PHE A 1002 32.48 29.25 19.49
C PHE A 1002 32.98 30.18 20.59
N LEU A 1003 32.23 31.22 20.95
CA LEU A 1003 32.49 32.01 22.15
C LEU A 1003 32.31 31.21 23.45
N ILE A 1004 31.40 30.24 23.47
CA ILE A 1004 31.26 29.32 24.62
C ILE A 1004 32.48 28.41 24.75
N ILE A 1005 32.98 27.87 23.64
CA ILE A 1005 34.24 27.11 23.62
C ILE A 1005 35.37 27.98 24.17
N TYR A 1006 35.56 29.20 23.66
CA TYR A 1006 36.58 30.11 24.21
C TYR A 1006 36.38 30.44 25.68
N THR A 1007 35.13 30.55 26.13
CA THR A 1007 34.80 30.78 27.55
C THR A 1007 35.33 29.64 28.41
N LYS A 1008 35.02 28.38 28.06
CA LYS A 1008 35.54 27.20 28.76
C LYS A 1008 37.07 27.17 28.79
N LEU A 1009 37.72 27.47 27.67
CA LEU A 1009 39.18 27.47 27.56
C LEU A 1009 39.85 28.58 28.39
N LEU A 1010 39.21 29.73 28.58
CA LEU A 1010 39.81 30.92 29.20
C LEU A 1010 39.47 31.08 30.69
N LEU A 1011 38.37 30.51 31.18
CA LEU A 1011 37.95 30.60 32.59
C LEU A 1011 39.03 30.16 33.60
N PRO A 1012 39.80 29.08 33.36
CA PRO A 1012 40.90 28.72 34.25
C PRO A 1012 41.98 29.80 34.43
N PHE A 1013 42.05 30.77 33.50
CA PHE A 1013 42.99 31.90 33.53
C PHE A 1013 42.32 33.24 33.88
N TYR A 1014 41.11 33.22 34.45
CA TYR A 1014 40.33 34.42 34.74
C TYR A 1014 41.09 35.49 35.55
N ASN A 1015 42.01 35.08 36.43
CA ASN A 1015 42.85 35.98 37.23
C ASN A 1015 43.89 36.77 36.41
N LYS A 1016 44.14 36.41 35.14
CA LYS A 1016 45.04 37.16 34.26
C LYS A 1016 44.34 38.42 33.76
N LYS A 1017 45.05 39.56 33.78
CA LYS A 1017 44.50 40.88 33.40
C LYS A 1017 43.84 40.86 32.02
N GLU A 1018 44.47 40.26 31.01
CA GLU A 1018 43.98 40.27 29.64
C GLU A 1018 42.71 39.42 29.46
N VAL A 1019 42.59 38.34 30.23
CA VAL A 1019 41.42 37.45 30.25
C VAL A 1019 40.26 38.14 30.96
N LYS A 1020 40.51 38.75 32.12
CA LYS A 1020 39.50 39.56 32.84
C LYS A 1020 38.99 40.72 31.98
N THR A 1021 39.87 41.41 31.24
CA THR A 1021 39.46 42.45 30.28
C THR A 1021 38.61 41.89 29.15
N TYR A 1022 38.92 40.69 28.64
CA TYR A 1022 38.09 40.02 27.64
C TYR A 1022 36.70 39.70 28.20
N PHE A 1023 36.59 39.07 29.37
CA PHE A 1023 35.30 38.78 30.00
C PHE A 1023 34.50 40.04 30.31
N ASN A 1024 35.12 41.09 30.85
CA ASN A 1024 34.45 42.37 31.06
C ASN A 1024 33.83 42.93 29.77
N LYS A 1025 34.42 42.63 28.60
CA LYS A 1025 33.86 43.04 27.31
C LYS A 1025 32.82 42.03 26.80
N LEU A 1026 33.05 40.73 26.95
CA LEU A 1026 32.11 39.67 26.59
C LEU A 1026 30.78 39.83 27.33
N LEU A 1027 30.80 40.19 28.61
CA LEU A 1027 29.61 40.44 29.42
C LEU A 1027 28.81 41.71 29.01
N THR A 1028 29.24 42.44 27.98
CA THR A 1028 28.52 43.61 27.42
C THR A 1028 27.74 43.30 26.15
N VAL A 1029 27.80 42.06 25.66
CA VAL A 1029 26.99 41.60 24.52
C VAL A 1029 25.51 41.59 24.89
N GLN A 1030 24.64 41.62 23.89
CA GLN A 1030 23.19 41.67 24.07
C GLN A 1030 22.52 40.31 23.89
N ASP A 1031 23.26 39.27 23.51
CA ASP A 1031 22.74 37.91 23.38
C ASP A 1031 22.55 37.24 24.76
N TYR A 1032 21.29 37.12 25.18
CA TYR A 1032 20.85 36.51 26.44
C TYR A 1032 21.24 35.04 26.55
N LYS A 1033 21.16 34.27 25.45
CA LYS A 1033 21.53 32.85 25.44
C LYS A 1033 23.04 32.69 25.68
N LEU A 1034 23.84 33.44 24.94
CA LEU A 1034 25.30 33.50 25.11
C LEU A 1034 25.68 33.94 26.54
N LEU A 1035 25.06 35.00 27.07
CA LEU A 1035 25.31 35.45 28.43
C LEU A 1035 24.92 34.40 29.48
N THR A 1036 23.80 33.71 29.29
CA THR A 1036 23.35 32.62 30.17
C THR A 1036 24.41 31.53 30.26
N ASP A 1037 24.90 31.05 29.12
CA ASP A 1037 25.95 30.03 29.06
C ASP A 1037 27.25 30.55 29.69
N VAL A 1038 27.66 31.79 29.42
CA VAL A 1038 28.88 32.38 29.98
C VAL A 1038 28.79 32.48 31.51
N TYR A 1039 27.68 32.99 32.05
CA TYR A 1039 27.49 33.09 33.49
C TYR A 1039 27.40 31.73 34.17
N CYS A 1040 26.74 30.74 33.56
CA CYS A 1040 26.72 29.37 34.09
C CYS A 1040 28.13 28.75 34.13
N ASN A 1041 28.94 28.97 33.07
CA ASN A 1041 30.33 28.56 33.05
C ASN A 1041 31.18 29.31 34.11
N MET A 1042 30.90 30.59 34.39
CA MET A 1042 31.55 31.34 35.47
C MET A 1042 31.21 30.76 36.85
N ILE A 1043 29.94 30.46 37.13
CA ILE A 1043 29.50 29.88 38.40
C ILE A 1043 30.12 28.51 38.65
N THR A 1044 30.12 27.63 37.65
CA THR A 1044 30.75 26.30 37.73
C THR A 1044 32.27 26.37 37.92
N ASN A 1045 32.90 27.50 37.58
CA ASN A 1045 34.32 27.79 37.83
C ASN A 1045 34.56 28.64 39.10
N ASN A 1046 33.58 28.70 40.03
CA ASN A 1046 33.67 29.44 41.30
C ASN A 1046 33.88 30.96 41.14
N ILE A 1047 33.42 31.55 40.04
CA ILE A 1047 33.43 33.01 39.84
C ILE A 1047 32.02 33.54 40.13
N SER A 1048 31.90 34.44 41.10
CA SER A 1048 30.63 35.03 41.50
C SER A 1048 30.03 35.91 40.41
N VAL A 1049 28.72 35.78 40.19
CA VAL A 1049 27.92 36.62 39.30
C VAL A 1049 26.87 37.35 40.15
N ASP A 1050 26.70 38.66 39.91
CA ASP A 1050 25.75 39.49 40.66
C ASP A 1050 24.29 39.06 40.41
N LYS A 1051 23.43 39.16 41.44
CA LYS A 1051 22.02 38.76 41.35
C LYS A 1051 21.25 39.53 40.27
N SER A 1052 21.62 40.79 40.02
CA SER A 1052 20.99 41.62 38.97
C SER A 1052 21.18 41.07 37.55
N ALA A 1053 22.26 40.31 37.30
CA ALA A 1053 22.48 39.68 35.99
C ALA A 1053 21.46 38.57 35.72
N TRP A 1054 21.14 37.75 36.73
CA TRP A 1054 20.12 36.70 36.61
C TRP A 1054 18.72 37.29 36.40
N ASN A 1055 18.39 38.36 37.12
CA ASN A 1055 17.15 39.11 36.90
C ASN A 1055 17.08 39.69 35.48
N TYR A 1056 18.18 40.25 34.97
CA TYR A 1056 18.27 40.77 33.60
C TYR A 1056 18.04 39.68 32.55
N LEU A 1057 18.65 38.50 32.73
CA LEU A 1057 18.49 37.37 31.83
C LEU A 1057 17.08 36.76 31.87
N ALA A 1058 16.42 36.77 33.04
CA ALA A 1058 15.05 36.29 33.23
C ALA A 1058 14.00 37.28 32.71
N ASN A 1059 14.35 38.56 32.46
CA ASN A 1059 13.40 39.51 31.90
C ASN A 1059 13.08 39.25 30.42
N ASP A 1060 13.94 38.52 29.70
CA ASP A 1060 13.68 38.14 28.31
C ASP A 1060 12.82 36.87 28.23
N VAL A 1061 11.67 36.98 27.56
CA VAL A 1061 10.69 35.89 27.48
C VAL A 1061 11.26 34.66 26.78
N ILE A 1062 12.13 34.81 25.78
CA ILE A 1062 12.69 33.67 25.03
C ILE A 1062 13.78 32.98 25.85
N ASN A 1063 14.63 33.74 26.53
CA ASN A 1063 15.68 33.20 27.36
C ASN A 1063 15.18 32.58 28.68
N TYR A 1064 14.00 32.96 29.15
CA TYR A 1064 13.44 32.53 30.44
C TYR A 1064 13.53 31.01 30.68
N ALA A 1065 13.02 30.19 29.76
CA ALA A 1065 13.09 28.73 29.89
C ALA A 1065 14.51 28.20 29.76
N TYR A 1066 15.32 28.76 28.84
CA TYR A 1066 16.71 28.36 28.64
C TYR A 1066 17.55 28.60 29.90
N LEU A 1067 17.41 29.78 30.52
CA LEU A 1067 18.05 30.12 31.78
C LEU A 1067 17.68 29.16 32.91
N TYR A 1068 16.38 28.88 33.08
CA TYR A 1068 15.93 27.93 34.09
C TYR A 1068 16.57 26.55 33.89
N GLN A 1069 16.60 26.06 32.64
CA GLN A 1069 17.18 24.76 32.29
C GLN A 1069 18.69 24.71 32.53
N GLU A 1070 19.46 25.72 32.13
CA GLU A 1070 20.90 25.76 32.36
C GLU A 1070 21.25 25.85 33.85
N LEU A 1071 20.51 26.65 34.63
CA LEU A 1071 20.70 26.71 36.09
C LEU A 1071 20.34 25.40 36.79
N ALA A 1072 19.28 24.71 36.34
CA ALA A 1072 18.94 23.38 36.83
C ALA A 1072 20.03 22.35 36.54
N LYS A 1073 20.61 22.34 35.33
CA LYS A 1073 21.73 21.44 34.95
C LYS A 1073 22.94 21.59 35.87
N ILE A 1074 23.25 22.81 36.30
CA ILE A 1074 24.36 23.08 37.22
C ILE A 1074 23.94 23.07 38.70
N LYS A 1075 22.70 22.68 39.01
CA LYS A 1075 22.13 22.59 40.37
C LYS A 1075 22.16 23.93 41.14
N ARG A 1076 21.90 25.05 40.44
CA ARG A 1076 21.89 26.42 41.00
C ARG A 1076 20.60 27.18 40.73
N LEU A 1077 19.46 26.50 40.87
CA LEU A 1077 18.13 27.13 40.75
C LEU A 1077 17.88 28.21 41.81
N ASP A 1078 18.66 28.25 42.89
CA ASP A 1078 18.68 29.36 43.88
C ASP A 1078 19.04 30.73 43.26
N LEU A 1079 19.66 30.74 42.09
CA LEU A 1079 19.99 31.95 41.34
C LEU A 1079 18.85 32.43 40.44
N PHE A 1080 17.83 31.60 40.19
CA PHE A 1080 16.68 31.96 39.38
C PHE A 1080 15.74 32.88 40.20
N PRO A 1081 15.16 33.94 39.61
CA PRO A 1081 14.23 34.81 40.32
C PRO A 1081 12.96 34.08 40.78
N GLU A 1082 12.39 34.45 41.93
CA GLU A 1082 11.10 33.91 42.39
C GLU A 1082 9.97 34.34 41.46
N ASP A 1083 9.11 33.39 41.05
CA ASP A 1083 7.97 33.63 40.14
C ASP A 1083 6.81 32.66 40.44
N ASP A 1084 5.67 33.19 40.89
CA ASP A 1084 4.46 32.42 41.18
C ASP A 1084 3.84 31.77 39.93
N ASN A 1085 4.15 32.29 38.74
CA ASN A 1085 3.68 31.78 37.44
C ASN A 1085 4.77 31.04 36.66
N LEU A 1086 5.82 30.56 37.34
CA LEU A 1086 7.00 29.92 36.76
C LEU A 1086 6.67 28.97 35.59
N LYS A 1087 5.77 28.01 35.81
CA LYS A 1087 5.43 26.98 34.80
C LYS A 1087 4.75 27.56 33.57
N GLN A 1088 3.85 28.53 33.75
CA GLN A 1088 3.19 29.24 32.64
C GLN A 1088 4.19 30.07 31.84
N ASN A 1089 5.13 30.75 32.50
CA ASN A 1089 6.16 31.55 31.85
C ASN A 1089 7.18 30.69 31.10
N ILE A 1090 7.53 29.51 31.63
CA ILE A 1090 8.34 28.51 30.91
C ILE A 1090 7.59 28.00 29.67
N ALA A 1091 6.31 27.63 29.80
CA ALA A 1091 5.48 27.21 28.67
C ALA A 1091 5.42 28.30 27.58
N LYS A 1092 5.18 29.56 27.96
CA LYS A 1092 5.20 30.72 27.06
C LYS A 1092 6.56 30.89 26.38
N SER A 1093 7.65 30.79 27.11
CA SER A 1093 9.02 30.90 26.61
C SER A 1093 9.35 29.83 25.57
N MET A 1094 9.05 28.57 25.88
CA MET A 1094 9.26 27.42 25.00
C MET A 1094 8.38 27.46 23.75
N LEU A 1095 7.11 27.83 23.92
CA LEU A 1095 6.15 27.92 22.81
C LEU A 1095 6.64 28.98 21.83
N TYR A 1096 6.94 30.19 22.29
CA TYR A 1096 7.23 31.36 21.45
C TYR A 1096 8.72 31.67 21.28
N SER A 1097 9.60 30.66 21.40
CA SER A 1097 11.05 30.80 21.18
C SER A 1097 11.43 31.25 19.76
N SER A 1098 10.52 31.11 18.80
CA SER A 1098 10.64 31.60 17.43
C SER A 1098 9.31 32.10 16.88
N SER A 1099 9.40 32.97 15.86
CA SER A 1099 8.28 33.36 14.99
C SER A 1099 7.11 34.08 15.68
N PHE A 1100 7.36 34.76 16.80
CA PHE A 1100 6.40 35.59 17.53
C PHE A 1100 7.06 36.89 17.97
N ASN A 1101 6.39 38.02 17.74
CA ASN A 1101 6.89 39.35 18.07
C ASN A 1101 6.18 39.90 19.31
N PHE A 1102 6.76 39.74 20.50
CA PHE A 1102 6.16 40.23 21.76
C PHE A 1102 5.93 41.75 21.84
N SER A 1103 6.48 42.54 20.90
CA SER A 1103 6.24 43.99 20.81
C SER A 1103 5.10 44.38 19.86
N LYS A 1104 4.66 43.47 18.99
CA LYS A 1104 3.64 43.74 17.95
C LYS A 1104 2.44 42.79 18.05
N ASP A 1105 2.67 41.55 18.45
CA ASP A 1105 1.66 40.51 18.51
C ASP A 1105 1.00 40.48 19.89
N THR A 1106 -0.30 40.18 19.92
CA THR A 1106 -1.06 40.04 21.16
C THR A 1106 -1.09 38.57 21.59
N LEU A 1107 -0.90 38.33 22.89
CA LEU A 1107 -0.92 37.01 23.50
C LEU A 1107 -1.73 37.04 24.80
N GLU A 1108 -2.66 36.09 24.95
CA GLU A 1108 -3.47 35.92 26.15
C GLU A 1108 -3.41 34.46 26.62
N PHE A 1109 -3.24 34.23 27.92
CA PHE A 1109 -3.39 32.89 28.50
C PHE A 1109 -4.87 32.58 28.71
N ILE A 1110 -5.29 31.35 28.37
CA ILE A 1110 -6.68 30.91 28.52
C ILE A 1110 -6.83 30.01 29.75
N THR A 1111 -6.17 28.86 29.71
CA THR A 1111 -6.31 27.81 30.72
C THR A 1111 -5.16 26.80 30.61
N SER A 1112 -5.03 25.94 31.62
CA SER A 1112 -4.17 24.77 31.57
C SER A 1112 -4.95 23.52 31.97
N LYS A 1113 -4.69 22.40 31.32
CA LYS A 1113 -5.30 21.12 31.64
C LYS A 1113 -4.23 20.07 31.88
N GLU A 1114 -4.46 19.23 32.88
CA GLU A 1114 -3.66 18.03 33.08
C GLU A 1114 -4.18 16.95 32.12
N ILE A 1115 -3.29 16.42 31.29
CA ILE A 1115 -3.61 15.43 30.25
C ILE A 1115 -2.57 14.31 30.36
N THR A 1116 -3.04 13.06 30.31
CA THR A 1116 -2.12 11.91 30.26
C THR A 1116 -1.82 11.57 28.80
N ILE A 1117 -0.56 11.61 28.41
CA ILE A 1117 -0.06 11.30 27.06
C ILE A 1117 0.96 10.18 27.19
N GLN A 1118 0.76 9.05 26.50
CA GLN A 1118 1.67 7.89 26.58
C GLN A 1118 2.01 7.48 28.04
N ASN A 1119 1.00 7.44 28.92
CA ASN A 1119 1.12 7.16 30.35
C ASN A 1119 1.95 8.18 31.16
N LYS A 1120 2.22 9.37 30.61
CA LYS A 1120 2.85 10.49 31.32
C LYS A 1120 1.85 11.60 31.55
N VAL A 1121 1.76 12.07 32.78
CA VAL A 1121 0.94 13.23 33.12
C VAL A 1121 1.68 14.51 32.70
N SER A 1122 1.10 15.22 31.74
CA SER A 1122 1.62 16.48 31.22
C SER A 1122 0.60 17.59 31.47
N HIS A 1123 1.09 18.78 31.80
CA HIS A 1123 0.25 19.97 31.88
C HIS A 1123 0.30 20.71 30.55
N VAL A 1124 -0.84 20.80 29.87
CA VAL A 1124 -0.98 21.51 28.60
C VAL A 1124 -1.51 22.91 28.85
N TYR A 1125 -0.76 23.91 28.40
CA TYR A 1125 -1.07 25.33 28.53
C TYR A 1125 -1.63 25.85 27.20
N PHE A 1126 -2.78 26.52 27.25
CA PHE A 1126 -3.47 27.07 26.09
C PHE A 1126 -3.41 28.60 26.10
N PHE A 1127 -3.08 29.17 24.94
CA PHE A 1127 -2.95 30.60 24.71
C PHE A 1127 -3.75 31.04 23.48
N LYS A 1128 -4.28 32.27 23.48
CA LYS A 1128 -4.73 32.95 22.27
C LYS A 1128 -3.64 33.86 21.76
N SER A 1129 -3.31 33.75 20.48
CA SER A 1129 -2.39 34.67 19.82
C SER A 1129 -3.06 35.40 18.65
N LYS A 1130 -2.68 36.66 18.44
CA LYS A 1130 -3.17 37.46 17.30
C LYS A 1130 -2.09 38.38 16.77
N LYS A 1131 -1.87 38.28 15.47
CA LYS A 1131 -0.96 39.16 14.72
C LYS A 1131 -1.69 40.44 14.31
N PRO A 1132 -1.00 41.59 14.18
CA PRO A 1132 -1.60 42.86 13.76
C PRO A 1132 -2.42 42.82 12.47
N LYS A 1133 -2.09 41.91 11.53
CA LYS A 1133 -2.75 41.78 10.23
C LYS A 1133 -3.74 40.62 10.16
N ASP A 1134 -3.88 39.83 11.22
CA ASP A 1134 -4.77 38.68 11.23
C ASP A 1134 -6.17 39.12 11.70
N ASP A 1135 -7.20 38.74 10.94
CA ASP A 1135 -8.58 39.06 11.31
C ASP A 1135 -9.06 38.26 12.53
N ASN A 1136 -8.60 37.02 12.67
CA ASN A 1136 -9.02 36.06 13.70
C ASN A 1136 -7.91 35.79 14.73
N TRP A 1137 -8.31 35.40 15.94
CA TRP A 1137 -7.39 34.83 16.92
C TRP A 1137 -6.98 33.40 16.52
N SER A 1138 -5.81 32.98 16.97
CA SER A 1138 -5.36 31.59 16.88
C SER A 1138 -5.23 30.97 18.27
N LEU A 1139 -5.51 29.68 18.38
CA LEU A 1139 -5.24 28.87 19.56
C LEU A 1139 -3.84 28.25 19.43
N ASP A 1140 -2.99 28.53 20.41
CA ASP A 1140 -1.66 27.95 20.50
C ASP A 1140 -1.57 27.17 21.82
N TYR A 1141 -0.85 26.07 21.83
CA TYR A 1141 -0.70 25.28 23.04
C TYR A 1141 0.63 24.54 23.11
N ILE A 1142 1.05 24.25 24.34
CA ILE A 1142 2.26 23.47 24.63
C ILE A 1142 2.04 22.58 25.86
N GLY A 1143 2.49 21.33 25.78
CA GLY A 1143 2.60 20.41 26.90
C GLY A 1143 3.96 20.52 27.56
N ILE A 1144 3.99 20.58 28.88
CA ILE A 1144 5.22 20.49 29.67
C ILE A 1144 5.09 19.43 30.76
N HIS A 1145 6.21 18.77 31.08
CA HIS A 1145 6.33 17.89 32.23
C HIS A 1145 7.60 18.21 33.02
N GLN A 1146 7.58 17.91 34.32
CA GLN A 1146 8.71 18.14 35.22
C GLN A 1146 9.39 16.82 35.55
N SER A 1147 10.69 16.72 35.25
CA SER A 1147 11.51 15.54 35.57
C SER A 1147 11.88 15.48 37.06
N LYS A 1148 12.45 14.35 37.49
CA LYS A 1148 12.95 14.14 38.87
C LYS A 1148 14.06 15.12 39.28
N ASP A 1149 14.79 15.70 38.33
CA ASP A 1149 15.86 16.67 38.56
C ASP A 1149 15.36 18.13 38.52
N ASN A 1150 14.04 18.35 38.63
CA ASN A 1150 13.39 19.65 38.46
C ASN A 1150 13.59 20.30 37.08
N LEU A 1151 14.10 19.59 36.07
CA LEU A 1151 14.10 20.08 34.71
C LEU A 1151 12.66 20.06 34.20
N ILE A 1152 12.16 21.24 33.79
CA ILE A 1152 10.92 21.37 33.04
C ILE A 1152 11.28 21.16 31.57
N GLN A 1153 10.70 20.13 31.00
CA GLN A 1153 10.95 19.71 29.64
C GLN A 1153 9.68 19.91 28.81
N GLU A 1154 9.91 20.29 27.55
CA GLU A 1154 8.86 20.29 26.54
C GLU A 1154 8.40 18.85 26.31
N GLU A 1155 7.08 18.63 26.36
CA GLU A 1155 6.50 17.44 25.77
C GLU A 1155 6.44 17.67 24.25
N ASN A 1156 7.52 17.30 23.54
CA ASN A 1156 7.75 17.65 22.13
C ASN A 1156 6.58 17.28 21.20
N LEU A 1157 5.75 16.32 21.60
CA LEU A 1157 4.58 15.87 20.83
C LEU A 1157 3.37 16.81 20.98
N VAL A 1158 3.38 17.72 21.94
CA VAL A 1158 2.27 18.64 22.24
C VAL A 1158 2.77 20.06 22.14
N LYS A 1159 2.91 20.55 20.91
CA LYS A 1159 3.24 21.95 20.64
C LYS A 1159 2.68 22.36 19.29
N GLU A 1160 1.67 23.20 19.31
CA GLU A 1160 1.02 23.67 18.08
C GLU A 1160 0.78 25.18 18.14
N LYS A 1161 0.87 25.84 16.99
CA LYS A 1161 0.62 27.28 16.84
C LYS A 1161 -0.22 27.58 15.61
N ASN A 1162 -0.87 28.73 15.63
CA ASN A 1162 -1.67 29.28 14.53
C ASN A 1162 -2.91 28.43 14.19
N ASN A 1163 -3.50 27.73 15.17
CA ASN A 1163 -4.80 27.09 14.96
C ASN A 1163 -5.88 28.16 14.90
N LYS A 1164 -6.24 28.60 13.69
CA LYS A 1164 -7.21 29.68 13.49
C LYS A 1164 -8.55 29.35 14.16
N ILE A 1165 -8.99 30.23 15.04
CA ILE A 1165 -10.30 30.13 15.69
C ILE A 1165 -11.31 30.76 14.71
N ALA A 1166 -12.29 29.97 14.25
CA ALA A 1166 -13.37 30.50 13.43
C ALA A 1166 -14.20 31.52 14.23
N LYS A 1167 -14.81 32.50 13.55
CA LYS A 1167 -15.47 33.65 14.21
C LYS A 1167 -16.62 33.24 15.14
N ASP A 1168 -17.22 32.09 14.89
CA ASP A 1168 -18.38 31.50 15.56
C ASP A 1168 -18.06 30.25 16.39
N LYS A 1169 -16.81 29.77 16.38
CA LYS A 1169 -16.41 28.58 17.15
C LYS A 1169 -16.21 28.95 18.62
N ASP A 1170 -16.88 28.22 19.51
CA ASP A 1170 -16.67 28.35 20.95
C ASP A 1170 -15.25 27.88 21.34
N ILE A 1171 -14.56 28.65 22.19
CA ILE A 1171 -13.16 28.40 22.53
C ILE A 1171 -13.02 27.14 23.41
N ASP A 1172 -13.96 26.90 24.31
CA ASP A 1172 -13.91 25.74 25.21
C ASP A 1172 -14.20 24.46 24.43
N GLU A 1173 -15.13 24.52 23.47
CA GLU A 1173 -15.37 23.44 22.51
C GLU A 1173 -14.12 23.14 21.67
N PHE A 1174 -13.45 24.17 21.13
CA PHE A 1174 -12.23 23.98 20.33
C PHE A 1174 -11.06 23.42 21.14
N ILE A 1175 -10.90 23.87 22.39
CA ILE A 1175 -9.93 23.28 23.33
C ILE A 1175 -10.26 21.81 23.57
N LYS A 1176 -11.54 21.45 23.75
CA LYS A 1176 -11.96 20.05 23.96
C LYS A 1176 -11.62 19.16 22.76
N GLU A 1177 -11.78 19.64 21.54
CA GLU A 1177 -11.36 18.93 20.31
C GLU A 1177 -9.85 18.71 20.25
N LYS A 1178 -9.06 19.74 20.59
CA LYS A 1178 -7.60 19.64 20.66
C LYS A 1178 -7.13 18.72 21.77
N ILE A 1179 -7.79 18.70 22.92
CA ILE A 1179 -7.51 17.75 24.00
C ILE A 1179 -7.67 16.30 23.52
N LYS A 1180 -8.77 15.97 22.83
CA LYS A 1180 -8.96 14.61 22.27
C LYS A 1180 -7.86 14.23 21.28
N SER A 1181 -7.42 15.18 20.46
CA SER A 1181 -6.31 14.98 19.52
C SER A 1181 -4.97 14.75 20.24
N ILE A 1182 -4.77 15.41 21.39
CA ILE A 1182 -3.59 15.23 22.24
C ILE A 1182 -3.62 13.88 22.95
N GLU A 1183 -4.78 13.44 23.45
CA GLU A 1183 -4.95 12.17 24.17
C GLU A 1183 -4.61 10.93 23.32
N ILE A 1184 -4.76 11.02 22.00
CA ILE A 1184 -4.41 9.93 21.08
C ILE A 1184 -2.94 9.93 20.64
N ILE A 1185 -2.13 10.89 21.09
CA ILE A 1185 -0.69 10.91 20.78
C ILE A 1185 0.00 9.66 21.31
N GLY A 1186 0.71 8.96 20.42
CA GLY A 1186 1.35 7.67 20.70
C GLY A 1186 0.55 6.46 20.22
N HIS A 1187 -0.74 6.65 19.91
CA HIS A 1187 -1.58 5.63 19.29
C HIS A 1187 -1.56 5.84 17.77
N LYS A 1188 -0.55 5.29 17.09
CA LYS A 1188 -0.22 5.60 15.68
C LYS A 1188 -1.38 5.36 14.70
N ARG A 1189 -2.33 4.50 15.06
CA ARG A 1189 -3.52 4.16 14.25
C ARG A 1189 -4.77 5.00 14.57
N ALA A 1190 -4.74 5.81 15.64
CA ALA A 1190 -5.88 6.61 16.04
C ALA A 1190 -5.87 7.98 15.37
N ARG A 1191 -7.06 8.47 14.97
CA ARG A 1191 -7.27 9.84 14.45
C ARG A 1191 -8.58 10.42 14.94
N GLU A 1192 -8.62 11.72 15.18
CA GLU A 1192 -9.87 12.44 15.45
C GLU A 1192 -10.54 12.99 14.18
N GLU A 1193 -9.76 13.32 13.13
CA GLU A 1193 -10.23 13.87 11.86
C GLU A 1193 -9.90 12.94 10.67
N ASP A 1194 -10.78 12.89 9.67
CA ASP A 1194 -10.59 12.16 8.42
C ASP A 1194 -9.69 12.98 7.47
N ASP A 1195 -8.38 13.00 7.72
CA ASP A 1195 -7.42 13.45 6.73
C ASP A 1195 -6.68 12.24 6.12
N ASN A 1196 -6.79 12.07 4.80
CA ASN A 1196 -6.26 10.92 4.04
C ASN A 1196 -4.71 10.90 3.96
N SER A 1197 -3.99 11.31 5.01
CA SER A 1197 -2.60 11.79 4.90
C SER A 1197 -1.53 10.93 5.58
N SER A 1198 -1.86 9.89 6.36
CA SER A 1198 -0.81 9.16 7.11
C SER A 1198 -0.28 7.89 6.44
N TYR A 1199 1.04 7.73 6.58
CA TYR A 1199 1.86 6.62 6.09
C TYR A 1199 1.38 5.25 6.58
N PHE A 1200 0.72 5.14 7.74
CA PHE A 1200 0.22 3.87 8.30
C PHE A 1200 -1.11 3.40 7.69
N ASP A 1201 -1.76 4.18 6.82
CA ASP A 1201 -2.95 3.72 6.08
C ASP A 1201 -2.60 2.85 4.87
N PHE A 1202 -1.36 2.91 4.40
CA PHE A 1202 -0.93 2.32 3.13
C PHE A 1202 -0.23 0.95 3.26
N PHE A 1203 -0.17 0.37 4.47
CA PHE A 1203 0.58 -0.87 4.74
C PHE A 1203 -0.30 -2.07 5.08
#